data_AF-A0A399EH73-F1
#
_entry.id   AF-A0A399EH73-F1
#
_cell.length_a   1.000
_cell.length_b   1.000
_cell.length_c   1.000
_cell.angle_alpha   90.00
_cell.angle_beta   90.00
_cell.angle_gamma   90.00
#
_symmetry.space_group_name_H-M   'P 1'
#
loop_
_entity.id
_entity.type
_entity.pdbx_description
1 polymer ?
#
loop_
_entity_poly.entity_id
_entity_poly.type
_entity_poly.pdbx_seq_one_letter_code
_entity_poly.pdbx_strand_id
1 'polypeptide(L)'
;MDTDVRRYLRQGFHVEGPLSPGKFESELARRIGSPGRRRPILQAWKRYLAGGGLEAVRSFYASLLAHPRERLEGLVYAMHLPFLEFYAEQVPRLLEPVGGRVLEVGAFTGGLVGWLAQARPGFEWHALEGVAEAVQIGRERLPGVSWHQGWFGVPSGFLQEGGGGEAPPRLPPMDAVLLLSVLPEGCLGDLPGRLEAEAFDRQFGLPGRLMGLQGLLRPGGLLVYGHGPFLGKNPERLGAMLEELGFSEVRCTGEGEYCLVSGRMPEELSLRRREESGAQVAPPPAPVAQARPAAASAEELWRLLEAEDYAAVLHNSPEDARGELAYLRGRALFALSRFAEAEATLAGAGRPEAEDLRAFCWVELEDYRRALPRLEALASRGGRYRFYLGRVYLGLGRLADALRQLFEAGIPEAELYFKTALERMEERAVRLSREGDWSEASRRVEFVEDLSPQLLSRGLLRLGLQASLSQGLWARAQRYAQRLYDLGEAAGALGMALVGLRVRGPEGLESVPLEDLKEVEPYLTDAVARAEEATALLALGLLRHREGRHTEALRYLEAAAREGQGESKGFAYHLLAEAKQALGHPMTEVLGDHKRAHAFRAYGVEELFALAQQAYEQGETVLAREFLARVRDSGLEHFRGDPSAVLRLVETLEGPWEAFRLLARSLEHTRNPSLELLELAYRLSRGFSQSEEAQNVRGRYLAALYDAGQQLGAEALLLAELARTPEALEVRYDLAEHYERTGAYKKAAEQWRKALEVAYYWEKDLELSREILRNLLFLNPTDPDLQLYLEELKATSKAVAQLDGVPDALAGATPDSLLKEGLPRFHGEYLLVVGGHTQLRSRMVPFLEAQGLKVDWFDSDANAAGREVIRRIHSRLERAHGMMIISSYVGHDLSEPVRLEAENLGVPVYLTPGRARGITGFLRAVAEFAPQLFKRALRGG
;
A
#
# COMPACT_ATOMS: atom_id res chain seq x y z
N MET A 1 19.57 -4.76 -7.01
CA MET A 1 20.27 -5.71 -7.89
C MET A 1 19.32 -6.86 -8.19
N ASP A 2 19.20 -7.29 -9.44
CA ASP A 2 18.25 -8.35 -9.86
C ASP A 2 18.97 -9.71 -9.82
N THR A 3 18.67 -10.52 -8.81
CA THR A 3 19.24 -11.88 -8.63
C THR A 3 18.74 -12.83 -9.74
N ASP A 4 19.51 -13.87 -10.07
CA ASP A 4 19.12 -14.82 -11.13
C ASP A 4 17.81 -15.56 -10.80
N VAL A 5 17.52 -15.78 -9.51
CA VAL A 5 16.24 -16.34 -9.06
C VAL A 5 15.06 -15.36 -9.24
N ARG A 6 15.26 -14.04 -9.04
CA ARG A 6 14.22 -13.03 -9.37
C ARG A 6 13.91 -13.02 -10.85
N ARG A 7 14.92 -13.12 -11.72
CA ARG A 7 14.72 -13.19 -13.17
C ARG A 7 13.91 -14.44 -13.54
N TYR A 8 14.26 -15.60 -12.99
CA TYR A 8 13.53 -16.86 -13.18
C TYR A 8 12.06 -16.74 -12.75
N LEU A 9 11.79 -16.23 -11.53
CA LEU A 9 10.43 -16.08 -11.01
C LEU A 9 9.60 -15.03 -11.78
N ARG A 10 10.23 -13.96 -12.27
CA ARG A 10 9.56 -12.94 -13.10
C ARG A 10 9.11 -13.53 -14.44
N GLN A 11 9.99 -14.31 -15.09
CA GLN A 11 9.73 -14.92 -16.40
C GLN A 11 8.73 -16.09 -16.33
N GLY A 12 8.85 -16.95 -15.30
CA GLY A 12 8.02 -18.15 -15.17
C GLY A 12 6.69 -17.96 -14.43
N PHE A 13 6.61 -16.97 -13.53
CA PHE A 13 5.51 -16.82 -12.57
C PHE A 13 5.01 -15.38 -12.36
N HIS A 14 5.49 -14.41 -13.16
CA HIS A 14 5.10 -12.99 -13.07
C HIS A 14 5.29 -12.38 -11.67
N VAL A 15 6.41 -12.70 -11.01
CA VAL A 15 6.80 -12.08 -9.73
C VAL A 15 7.57 -10.79 -9.99
N GLU A 16 6.95 -9.65 -9.70
CA GLU A 16 7.58 -8.32 -9.87
C GLU A 16 8.42 -7.91 -8.64
N GLY A 17 8.01 -8.36 -7.44
CA GLY A 17 8.66 -8.04 -6.17
C GLY A 17 7.97 -8.73 -4.99
N PRO A 18 8.43 -8.48 -3.75
CA PRO A 18 7.85 -9.09 -2.56
C PRO A 18 6.43 -8.59 -2.30
N LEU A 19 5.53 -9.49 -1.88
CA LEU A 19 4.13 -9.20 -1.59
C LEU A 19 3.84 -9.37 -0.10
N SER A 20 3.30 -8.34 0.56
CA SER A 20 2.80 -8.48 1.94
C SER A 20 1.41 -9.13 1.94
N PRO A 21 1.05 -9.98 2.92
CA PRO A 21 -0.28 -10.60 3.02
C PRO A 21 -1.45 -9.61 2.97
N GLY A 22 -1.30 -8.43 3.58
CA GLY A 22 -2.33 -7.37 3.56
C GLY A 22 -2.60 -6.77 2.18
N LYS A 23 -1.73 -6.99 1.20
CA LYS A 23 -1.89 -6.56 -0.21
C LYS A 23 -2.32 -7.70 -1.13
N PHE A 24 -2.52 -8.91 -0.59
CA PHE A 24 -2.92 -10.08 -1.38
C PHE A 24 -4.24 -9.83 -2.13
N GLU A 25 -5.24 -9.25 -1.46
CA GLU A 25 -6.55 -8.98 -2.07
C GLU A 25 -6.48 -7.94 -3.20
N SER A 26 -5.72 -6.85 -3.00
CA SER A 26 -5.51 -5.83 -4.04
C SER A 26 -4.74 -6.37 -5.25
N GLU A 27 -3.77 -7.25 -5.01
CA GLU A 27 -2.94 -7.83 -6.06
C GLU A 27 -3.71 -8.92 -6.84
N LEU A 28 -4.51 -9.71 -6.13
CA LEU A 28 -5.48 -10.64 -6.75
C LEU A 28 -6.52 -9.87 -7.58
N ALA A 29 -6.97 -8.71 -7.10
CA ALA A 29 -7.86 -7.82 -7.82
C ALA A 29 -7.27 -7.32 -9.13
N ARG A 30 -5.99 -6.96 -9.12
CA ARG A 30 -5.22 -6.55 -10.31
C ARG A 30 -5.11 -7.67 -11.35
N ARG A 31 -4.90 -8.92 -10.93
CA ARG A 31 -4.65 -10.05 -11.85
C ARG A 31 -5.90 -10.63 -12.51
N ILE A 32 -7.04 -10.71 -11.82
CA ILE A 32 -8.22 -11.42 -12.34
C ILE A 32 -9.50 -10.58 -12.48
N GLY A 33 -9.50 -9.34 -11.94
CA GLY A 33 -10.49 -8.27 -12.19
C GLY A 33 -11.93 -8.50 -11.69
N SER A 34 -12.51 -9.67 -11.91
CA SER A 34 -13.93 -9.97 -11.66
C SER A 34 -14.21 -10.35 -10.19
N PRO A 35 -15.14 -9.67 -9.49
CA PRO A 35 -15.55 -10.02 -8.13
C PRO A 35 -16.02 -11.48 -7.98
N GLY A 36 -16.73 -12.04 -8.97
CA GLY A 36 -17.24 -13.41 -8.92
C GLY A 36 -16.13 -14.46 -8.96
N ARG A 37 -15.03 -14.18 -9.68
CA ARG A 37 -13.85 -15.05 -9.75
C ARG A 37 -12.96 -14.93 -8.51
N ARG A 38 -12.89 -13.73 -7.90
CA ARG A 38 -12.04 -13.46 -6.72
C ARG A 38 -12.62 -14.00 -5.43
N ARG A 39 -13.95 -14.00 -5.30
CA ARG A 39 -14.65 -14.34 -4.05
C ARG A 39 -14.31 -15.74 -3.49
N PRO A 40 -14.24 -16.83 -4.28
CA PRO A 40 -13.86 -18.14 -3.77
C PRO A 40 -12.43 -18.18 -3.22
N ILE A 41 -11.49 -17.54 -3.92
CA ILE A 41 -10.07 -17.46 -3.52
C ILE A 41 -9.94 -16.65 -2.22
N LEU A 42 -10.63 -15.51 -2.10
CA LEU A 42 -10.60 -14.68 -0.90
C LEU A 42 -11.23 -15.40 0.30
N GLN A 43 -12.26 -16.21 0.09
CA GLN A 43 -12.84 -17.05 1.15
C GLN A 43 -11.87 -18.15 1.59
N ALA A 44 -11.21 -18.82 0.65
CA ALA A 44 -10.20 -19.82 0.96
C ALA A 44 -8.97 -19.20 1.64
N TRP A 45 -8.55 -18.00 1.23
CA TRP A 45 -7.48 -17.22 1.85
C TRP A 45 -7.81 -16.82 3.30
N LYS A 46 -9.04 -16.38 3.56
CA LYS A 46 -9.48 -16.08 4.93
C LYS A 46 -9.48 -17.32 5.82
N ARG A 47 -9.90 -18.47 5.30
CA ARG A 47 -9.85 -19.76 6.02
C ARG A 47 -8.42 -20.22 6.27
N TYR A 48 -7.54 -20.01 5.30
CA TYR A 48 -6.11 -20.23 5.43
C TYR A 48 -5.57 -19.38 6.60
N LEU A 49 -5.74 -18.05 6.59
CA LEU A 49 -5.26 -17.20 7.69
C LEU A 49 -5.87 -17.53 9.06
N ALA A 50 -7.05 -18.15 9.11
CA ALA A 50 -7.76 -18.46 10.34
C ALA A 50 -7.30 -19.76 11.04
N GLY A 51 -6.25 -20.46 10.58
CA GLY A 51 -5.76 -21.66 11.27
C GLY A 51 -6.50 -22.95 10.93
N GLY A 52 -7.22 -23.02 9.78
CA GLY A 52 -8.17 -24.09 9.44
C GLY A 52 -7.58 -25.48 9.10
N GLY A 53 -6.33 -25.76 9.46
CA GLY A 53 -5.68 -27.06 9.25
C GLY A 53 -5.41 -27.40 7.77
N LEU A 54 -4.97 -28.64 7.50
CA LEU A 54 -4.55 -29.11 6.16
C LEU A 54 -5.62 -28.91 5.07
N GLU A 55 -6.91 -28.94 5.43
CA GLU A 55 -7.99 -28.74 4.48
C GLU A 55 -8.11 -27.29 4.00
N ALA A 56 -7.91 -26.31 4.89
CA ALA A 56 -7.93 -24.89 4.52
C ALA A 56 -6.81 -24.56 3.53
N VAL A 57 -5.68 -25.25 3.68
CA VAL A 57 -4.54 -25.18 2.77
C VAL A 57 -4.90 -25.73 1.42
N ARG A 58 -5.37 -26.98 1.41
CA ARG A 58 -5.73 -27.67 0.18
C ARG A 58 -6.74 -26.83 -0.60
N SER A 59 -7.76 -26.32 0.10
CA SER A 59 -8.76 -25.43 -0.47
C SER A 59 -8.17 -24.13 -1.02
N PHE A 60 -7.25 -23.48 -0.30
CA PHE A 60 -6.60 -22.24 -0.78
C PHE A 60 -5.75 -22.46 -2.02
N TYR A 61 -4.83 -23.42 -1.98
CA TYR A 61 -3.94 -23.73 -3.10
C TYR A 61 -4.74 -24.24 -4.30
N ALA A 62 -5.71 -25.14 -4.12
CA ALA A 62 -6.57 -25.60 -5.22
C ALA A 62 -7.39 -24.45 -5.83
N SER A 63 -7.97 -23.57 -5.00
CA SER A 63 -8.74 -22.41 -5.48
C SER A 63 -7.88 -21.43 -6.28
N LEU A 64 -6.62 -21.25 -5.87
CA LEU A 64 -5.68 -20.37 -6.54
C LEU A 64 -5.20 -20.98 -7.88
N LEU A 65 -4.97 -22.29 -7.90
CA LEU A 65 -4.53 -23.04 -9.09
C LEU A 65 -5.65 -23.34 -10.09
N ALA A 66 -6.92 -23.16 -9.71
CA ALA A 66 -8.08 -23.23 -10.62
C ALA A 66 -8.07 -22.12 -11.70
N HIS A 67 -7.11 -21.20 -11.66
CA HIS A 67 -6.92 -20.11 -12.62
C HIS A 67 -5.53 -20.17 -13.28
N PRO A 68 -5.26 -21.20 -14.12
CA PRO A 68 -3.92 -21.45 -14.65
C PRO A 68 -3.44 -20.41 -15.67
N ARG A 69 -4.35 -19.64 -16.30
CA ARG A 69 -3.99 -18.58 -17.26
C ARG A 69 -3.36 -17.37 -16.56
N GLU A 70 -3.85 -17.05 -15.36
CA GLU A 70 -3.48 -15.86 -14.61
C GLU A 70 -2.24 -16.05 -13.72
N ARG A 71 -1.68 -17.27 -13.67
CA ARG A 71 -0.45 -17.63 -12.94
C ARG A 71 -0.47 -17.13 -11.49
N LEU A 72 -1.57 -17.40 -10.79
CA LEU A 72 -1.78 -16.87 -9.43
C LEU A 72 -0.81 -17.48 -8.40
N GLU A 73 -0.17 -18.61 -8.72
CA GLU A 73 0.94 -19.19 -7.94
C GLU A 73 2.08 -18.20 -7.71
N GLY A 74 2.26 -17.25 -8.64
CA GLY A 74 3.21 -16.14 -8.48
C GLY A 74 2.93 -15.28 -7.26
N LEU A 75 1.68 -15.19 -6.79
CA LEU A 75 1.35 -14.46 -5.56
C LEU A 75 1.94 -15.13 -4.33
N VAL A 76 1.92 -16.47 -4.29
CA VAL A 76 2.53 -17.24 -3.20
C VAL A 76 4.04 -17.09 -3.24
N TYR A 77 4.65 -17.17 -4.42
CA TYR A 77 6.09 -16.93 -4.56
C TYR A 77 6.51 -15.50 -4.23
N ALA A 78 5.69 -14.50 -4.55
CA ALA A 78 5.93 -13.11 -4.18
C ALA A 78 5.91 -12.91 -2.66
N MET A 79 5.02 -13.57 -1.92
CA MET A 79 5.02 -13.51 -0.45
C MET A 79 6.26 -14.14 0.16
N HIS A 80 6.83 -15.15 -0.49
CA HIS A 80 8.00 -15.90 -0.02
C HIS A 80 9.31 -15.44 -0.64
N LEU A 81 9.29 -14.38 -1.46
CA LEU A 81 10.43 -14.01 -2.32
C LEU A 81 11.75 -13.86 -1.54
N PRO A 82 11.82 -13.15 -0.39
CA PRO A 82 13.08 -13.03 0.33
C PRO A 82 13.64 -14.38 0.83
N PHE A 83 12.78 -15.33 1.20
CA PHE A 83 13.18 -16.67 1.61
C PHE A 83 13.64 -17.51 0.42
N LEU A 84 12.95 -17.41 -0.72
CA LEU A 84 13.35 -18.06 -1.96
C LEU A 84 14.72 -17.57 -2.42
N GLU A 85 15.02 -16.28 -2.27
CA GLU A 85 16.35 -15.71 -2.56
C GLU A 85 17.42 -16.29 -1.65
N PHE A 86 17.16 -16.33 -0.35
CA PHE A 86 18.08 -16.91 0.61
C PHE A 86 18.33 -18.40 0.37
N TYR A 87 17.27 -19.18 0.10
CA TYR A 87 17.40 -20.61 -0.18
C TYR A 87 18.11 -20.88 -1.50
N ALA A 88 17.81 -20.11 -2.54
CA ALA A 88 18.51 -20.18 -3.81
C ALA A 88 20.02 -19.93 -3.65
N GLU A 89 20.43 -19.04 -2.74
CA GLU A 89 21.84 -18.81 -2.46
C GLU A 89 22.50 -19.94 -1.66
N GLN A 90 21.86 -20.37 -0.55
CA GLN A 90 22.52 -21.25 0.43
C GLN A 90 22.41 -22.74 0.10
N VAL A 91 21.27 -23.20 -0.42
CA VAL A 91 21.00 -24.64 -0.64
C VAL A 91 21.99 -25.28 -1.62
N PRO A 92 22.36 -24.65 -2.76
CA PRO A 92 23.37 -25.23 -3.65
C PRO A 92 24.71 -25.51 -2.98
N ARG A 93 25.15 -24.62 -2.06
CA ARG A 93 26.42 -24.77 -1.31
C ARG A 93 26.33 -25.93 -0.32
N LEU A 94 25.19 -26.09 0.36
CA LEU A 94 24.97 -27.17 1.32
C LEU A 94 24.89 -28.55 0.65
N LEU A 95 24.43 -28.62 -0.60
CA LEU A 95 24.29 -29.88 -1.36
C LEU A 95 25.61 -30.38 -1.99
N GLU A 96 26.64 -29.53 -2.10
CA GLU A 96 27.96 -29.89 -2.68
C GLU A 96 28.57 -31.20 -2.15
N PRO A 97 28.53 -31.49 -0.83
CA PRO A 97 29.22 -32.66 -0.28
C PRO A 97 28.45 -33.98 -0.39
N VAL A 98 27.22 -33.99 -0.92
CA VAL A 98 26.29 -35.14 -0.77
C VAL A 98 26.08 -35.92 -2.06
N GLY A 99 25.89 -35.24 -3.20
CA GLY A 99 25.59 -35.88 -4.49
C GLY A 99 24.26 -36.68 -4.50
N GLY A 100 23.78 -37.09 -5.68
CA GLY A 100 22.69 -38.07 -5.79
C GLY A 100 21.27 -37.51 -5.81
N ARG A 101 20.35 -38.12 -5.04
CA ARG A 101 18.91 -37.82 -5.03
C ARG A 101 18.54 -36.80 -3.98
N VAL A 102 17.81 -35.76 -4.41
CA VAL A 102 17.36 -34.66 -3.56
C VAL A 102 15.84 -34.59 -3.57
N LEU A 103 15.21 -34.58 -2.40
CA LEU A 103 13.77 -34.42 -2.24
C LEU A 103 13.43 -33.06 -1.65
N GLU A 104 12.69 -32.23 -2.38
CA GLU A 104 12.01 -31.06 -1.80
C GLU A 104 10.60 -31.44 -1.33
N VAL A 105 10.31 -31.17 -0.06
CA VAL A 105 8.99 -31.38 0.55
C VAL A 105 8.22 -30.07 0.56
N GLY A 106 6.98 -30.10 0.07
CA GLY A 106 6.12 -28.92 -0.06
C GLY A 106 6.54 -28.00 -1.20
N ALA A 107 7.02 -28.56 -2.32
CA ALA A 107 7.55 -27.79 -3.45
C ALA A 107 6.50 -26.90 -4.17
N PHE A 108 5.22 -27.04 -3.82
CA PHE A 108 4.09 -26.38 -4.47
C PHE A 108 4.12 -26.61 -5.99
N THR A 109 3.98 -25.59 -6.83
CA THR A 109 4.10 -25.73 -8.30
C THR A 109 5.56 -25.79 -8.81
N GLY A 110 6.54 -25.86 -7.90
CA GLY A 110 7.93 -26.15 -8.22
C GLY A 110 8.84 -24.97 -8.55
N GLY A 111 8.48 -23.74 -8.16
CA GLY A 111 9.31 -22.56 -8.37
C GLY A 111 10.77 -22.73 -7.89
N LEU A 112 10.97 -23.15 -6.63
CA LEU A 112 12.30 -23.31 -6.06
C LEU A 112 13.02 -24.56 -6.61
N VAL A 113 12.40 -25.75 -6.53
CA VAL A 113 12.98 -26.99 -7.05
C VAL A 113 13.36 -26.87 -8.54
N GLY A 114 12.55 -26.16 -9.34
CA GLY A 114 12.83 -25.94 -10.75
C GLY A 114 14.07 -25.06 -10.97
N TRP A 115 14.24 -24.01 -10.16
CA TRP A 115 15.44 -23.18 -10.19
C TRP A 115 16.68 -23.96 -9.73
N LEU A 116 16.56 -24.73 -8.64
CA LEU A 116 17.66 -25.56 -8.12
C LEU A 116 18.08 -26.65 -9.11
N ALA A 117 17.11 -27.27 -9.81
CA ALA A 117 17.37 -28.24 -10.86
C ALA A 117 18.14 -27.65 -12.04
N GLN A 118 17.85 -26.39 -12.42
CA GLN A 118 18.62 -25.67 -13.43
C GLN A 118 20.04 -25.31 -12.93
N ALA A 119 20.16 -24.90 -11.68
CA ALA A 119 21.43 -24.53 -11.08
C ALA A 119 22.36 -25.75 -10.85
N ARG A 120 21.78 -26.94 -10.62
CA ARG A 120 22.51 -28.18 -10.29
C ARG A 120 21.91 -29.36 -11.08
N PRO A 121 22.19 -29.45 -12.39
CA PRO A 121 21.63 -30.51 -13.26
C PRO A 121 22.19 -31.91 -12.97
N GLY A 122 23.26 -32.03 -12.19
CA GLY A 122 23.88 -33.31 -11.83
C GLY A 122 23.17 -34.10 -10.71
N PHE A 123 22.06 -33.59 -10.18
CA PHE A 123 21.27 -34.25 -9.14
C PHE A 123 19.96 -34.79 -9.71
N GLU A 124 19.48 -35.89 -9.12
CA GLU A 124 18.13 -36.41 -9.38
C GLU A 124 17.15 -35.68 -8.45
N TRP A 125 16.32 -34.80 -9.01
CA TRP A 125 15.40 -33.96 -8.25
C TRP A 125 14.04 -34.62 -8.09
N HIS A 126 13.56 -34.66 -6.85
CA HIS A 126 12.25 -35.15 -6.46
C HIS A 126 11.48 -34.05 -5.74
N ALA A 127 10.17 -34.01 -5.94
CA ALA A 127 9.26 -33.09 -5.25
C ALA A 127 8.11 -33.89 -4.62
N LEU A 128 7.84 -33.67 -3.34
CA LEU A 128 6.68 -34.20 -2.62
C LEU A 128 5.72 -33.06 -2.30
N GLU A 129 4.48 -33.15 -2.77
CA GLU A 129 3.46 -32.11 -2.53
C GLU A 129 2.09 -32.75 -2.21
N GLY A 130 1.37 -32.17 -1.25
CA GLY A 130 0.12 -32.71 -0.73
C GLY A 130 -1.11 -32.29 -1.52
N VAL A 131 -1.02 -31.23 -2.33
CA VAL A 131 -2.10 -30.72 -3.18
C VAL A 131 -1.98 -31.28 -4.59
N ALA A 132 -2.98 -32.05 -5.02
CA ALA A 132 -2.98 -32.77 -6.30
C ALA A 132 -2.82 -31.84 -7.51
N GLU A 133 -3.49 -30.69 -7.49
CA GLU A 133 -3.43 -29.67 -8.53
C GLU A 133 -2.01 -29.08 -8.67
N ALA A 134 -1.29 -28.92 -7.55
CA ALA A 134 0.08 -28.43 -7.55
C ALA A 134 1.05 -29.47 -8.14
N VAL A 135 0.86 -30.76 -7.80
CA VAL A 135 1.60 -31.89 -8.39
C VAL A 135 1.37 -31.97 -9.89
N GLN A 136 0.12 -31.85 -10.34
CA GLN A 136 -0.21 -31.88 -11.76
C GLN A 136 0.49 -30.75 -12.52
N ILE A 137 0.34 -29.51 -12.05
CA ILE A 137 0.96 -28.34 -12.66
C ILE A 137 2.50 -28.45 -12.63
N GLY A 138 3.05 -28.97 -11.54
CA GLY A 138 4.47 -29.24 -11.40
C GLY A 138 4.99 -30.22 -12.45
N ARG A 139 4.31 -31.35 -12.66
CA ARG A 139 4.64 -32.35 -13.69
C ARG A 139 4.60 -31.77 -15.10
N GLU A 140 3.59 -30.95 -15.38
CA GLU A 140 3.43 -30.31 -16.69
C GLU A 140 4.56 -29.29 -16.98
N ARG A 141 5.05 -28.58 -15.94
CA ARG A 141 6.01 -27.48 -16.11
C ARG A 141 7.47 -27.88 -15.94
N LEU A 142 7.73 -28.88 -15.10
CA LEU A 142 9.08 -29.29 -14.70
C LEU A 142 9.26 -30.80 -14.93
N PRO A 143 9.32 -31.23 -16.19
CA PRO A 143 9.45 -32.65 -16.54
C PRO A 143 10.79 -33.26 -16.08
N GLY A 144 11.79 -32.44 -15.75
CA GLY A 144 13.07 -32.87 -15.17
C GLY A 144 13.03 -33.18 -13.67
N VAL A 145 11.88 -33.01 -13.01
CA VAL A 145 11.68 -33.29 -11.58
C VAL A 145 10.69 -34.44 -11.42
N SER A 146 11.01 -35.40 -10.55
CA SER A 146 10.11 -36.51 -10.23
C SER A 146 9.10 -36.11 -9.15
N TRP A 147 7.83 -35.98 -9.54
CA TRP A 147 6.76 -35.48 -8.67
C TRP A 147 5.94 -36.58 -7.98
N HIS A 148 5.78 -36.46 -6.67
CA HIS A 148 5.08 -37.40 -5.79
C HIS A 148 3.97 -36.67 -5.02
N GLN A 149 2.80 -37.31 -4.90
CA GLN A 149 1.67 -36.75 -4.15
C GLN A 149 1.63 -37.32 -2.73
N GLY A 150 1.63 -36.46 -1.72
CA GLY A 150 1.49 -36.87 -0.32
C GLY A 150 1.96 -35.80 0.68
N TRP A 151 1.54 -35.95 1.94
CA TRP A 151 1.96 -35.08 3.03
C TRP A 151 3.08 -35.73 3.84
N PHE A 152 4.16 -34.99 4.07
CA PHE A 152 5.29 -35.48 4.87
C PHE A 152 4.90 -35.67 6.33
N GLY A 153 5.26 -36.82 6.91
CA GLY A 153 5.06 -37.12 8.33
C GLY A 153 3.63 -37.48 8.74
N VAL A 154 2.70 -37.69 7.81
CA VAL A 154 1.32 -38.11 8.10
C VAL A 154 1.10 -39.57 7.63
N PRO A 155 0.74 -40.52 8.53
CA PRO A 155 0.35 -41.87 8.13
C PRO A 155 -0.92 -41.86 7.29
N SER A 156 -1.01 -42.78 6.34
CA SER A 156 -2.06 -42.95 5.30
C SER A 156 -3.52 -42.98 5.78
N GLY A 157 -3.78 -42.96 7.09
CA GLY A 157 -5.11 -43.08 7.71
C GLY A 157 -5.88 -41.76 7.88
N PHE A 158 -5.25 -40.60 7.75
CA PHE A 158 -5.93 -39.29 7.90
C PHE A 158 -6.63 -38.79 6.63
N LEU A 159 -6.60 -39.55 5.53
CA LEU A 159 -7.24 -39.21 4.25
C LEU A 159 -8.60 -39.91 4.03
N GLN A 160 -9.24 -40.43 5.08
CA GLN A 160 -10.61 -40.91 4.99
C GLN A 160 -11.60 -39.80 5.36
N GLU A 161 -11.83 -38.90 4.41
CA GLU A 161 -13.15 -38.30 4.13
C GLU A 161 -12.97 -37.36 2.93
N GLY A 162 -13.16 -37.90 1.72
CA GLY A 162 -13.50 -37.07 0.56
C GLY A 162 -12.57 -37.06 -0.66
N GLY A 163 -11.62 -37.98 -0.84
CA GLY A 163 -10.92 -38.05 -2.13
C GLY A 163 -9.96 -39.24 -2.28
N GLY A 164 -10.30 -40.14 -3.21
CA GLY A 164 -9.42 -41.10 -3.91
C GLY A 164 -8.28 -41.74 -3.12
N GLY A 165 -8.45 -43.00 -2.71
CA GLY A 165 -7.42 -43.78 -2.06
C GLY A 165 -6.22 -44.06 -2.97
N GLU A 166 -5.06 -43.51 -2.59
CA GLU A 166 -3.76 -44.04 -3.01
C GLU A 166 -2.88 -44.21 -1.77
N ALA A 167 -2.20 -45.36 -1.69
CA ALA A 167 -1.20 -45.65 -0.66
C ALA A 167 -0.09 -44.58 -0.68
N PRO A 168 0.60 -44.31 0.45
CA PRO A 168 1.69 -43.33 0.45
C PRO A 168 2.71 -43.70 -0.63
N PRO A 169 3.20 -42.72 -1.42
CA PRO A 169 4.13 -43.01 -2.49
C PRO A 169 5.36 -43.72 -1.93
N ARG A 170 5.72 -44.86 -2.51
CA ARG A 170 6.92 -45.61 -2.15
C ARG A 170 8.12 -44.85 -2.71
N LEU A 171 8.54 -43.80 -2.01
CA LEU A 171 9.67 -42.95 -2.38
C LEU A 171 10.98 -43.76 -2.33
N PRO A 172 11.89 -43.56 -3.29
CA PRO A 172 13.22 -44.13 -3.20
C PRO A 172 13.99 -43.51 -2.00
N PRO A 173 15.03 -44.18 -1.48
CA PRO A 173 15.89 -43.56 -0.49
C PRO A 173 16.63 -42.35 -1.09
N MET A 174 16.66 -41.26 -0.34
CA MET A 174 17.19 -39.95 -0.70
C MET A 174 18.55 -39.72 -0.06
N ASP A 175 19.42 -39.00 -0.77
CA ASP A 175 20.73 -38.59 -0.26
C ASP A 175 20.63 -37.22 0.45
N ALA A 176 19.69 -36.36 0.02
CA ALA A 176 19.32 -35.14 0.72
C ALA A 176 17.80 -34.91 0.76
N VAL A 177 17.30 -34.40 1.89
CA VAL A 177 15.90 -33.98 2.08
C VAL A 177 15.86 -32.51 2.46
N LEU A 178 15.10 -31.74 1.68
CA LEU A 178 14.91 -30.31 1.79
C LEU A 178 13.51 -30.04 2.37
N LEU A 179 13.46 -29.74 3.66
CA LEU A 179 12.28 -29.23 4.37
C LEU A 179 12.33 -27.70 4.34
N LEU A 180 12.32 -27.15 3.13
CA LEU A 180 12.48 -25.71 2.88
C LEU A 180 11.13 -25.00 2.72
N SER A 181 10.07 -25.78 2.54
CA SER A 181 8.75 -25.23 2.37
C SER A 181 8.23 -24.67 3.68
N VAL A 182 7.82 -23.41 3.60
CA VAL A 182 6.44 -22.93 3.77
C VAL A 182 5.38 -24.05 3.78
N LEU A 183 5.46 -24.97 4.77
CA LEU A 183 4.29 -25.73 5.19
C LEU A 183 3.15 -24.75 5.30
N PRO A 184 1.95 -25.09 4.83
CA PRO A 184 0.92 -24.10 4.69
C PRO A 184 0.54 -23.49 6.03
N GLU A 185 1.00 -22.26 6.21
CA GLU A 185 1.05 -21.53 7.48
C GLU A 185 -0.35 -21.20 8.01
N GLY A 186 -1.36 -21.40 7.15
CA GLY A 186 -2.75 -21.36 7.53
C GLY A 186 -3.21 -22.44 8.51
N CYS A 187 -2.33 -23.34 8.97
CA CYS A 187 -2.60 -24.24 10.09
C CYS A 187 -2.30 -23.63 11.47
N LEU A 188 -1.68 -22.45 11.54
CA LEU A 188 -0.93 -22.02 12.74
C LEU A 188 -1.47 -20.76 13.42
N GLY A 189 -2.33 -19.97 12.76
CA GLY A 189 -2.92 -18.77 13.34
C GLY A 189 -1.92 -17.64 13.54
N ASP A 190 -2.15 -16.77 14.54
CA ASP A 190 -1.35 -15.57 14.81
C ASP A 190 -0.24 -15.88 15.83
N LEU A 191 0.88 -16.44 15.36
CA LEU A 191 2.04 -16.76 16.20
C LEU A 191 3.10 -15.63 16.14
N PRO A 192 3.79 -15.33 17.25
CA PRO A 192 4.89 -14.36 17.26
C PRO A 192 6.08 -14.86 16.41
N GLY A 193 6.86 -13.95 15.84
CA GLY A 193 7.97 -14.29 14.94
C GLY A 193 9.11 -15.13 15.55
N ARG A 194 9.21 -15.20 16.89
CA ARG A 194 10.10 -16.10 17.62
C ARG A 194 9.32 -16.74 18.77
N LEU A 195 9.40 -18.07 18.88
CA LEU A 195 8.81 -18.81 20.00
C LEU A 195 9.91 -19.28 20.96
N GLU A 196 9.61 -19.25 22.25
CA GLU A 196 10.43 -19.91 23.26
C GLU A 196 10.43 -21.44 23.04
N ALA A 197 11.49 -22.12 23.47
CA ALA A 197 11.73 -23.54 23.20
C ALA A 197 10.53 -24.45 23.54
N GLU A 198 9.90 -24.26 24.70
CA GLU A 198 8.74 -25.07 25.12
C GLU A 198 7.48 -24.80 24.28
N ALA A 199 7.27 -23.56 23.87
CA ALA A 199 6.14 -23.17 23.03
C ALA A 199 6.35 -23.66 21.59
N PHE A 200 7.58 -23.62 21.10
CA PHE A 200 7.99 -24.18 19.82
C PHE A 200 7.73 -25.69 19.75
N ASP A 201 8.16 -26.44 20.76
CA ASP A 201 7.97 -27.90 20.80
C ASP A 201 6.48 -28.29 20.84
N ARG A 202 5.70 -27.58 21.67
CA ARG A 202 4.25 -27.80 21.81
C ARG A 202 3.50 -27.51 20.52
N GLN A 203 3.87 -26.43 19.83
CA GLN A 203 3.15 -25.94 18.66
C GLN A 203 3.38 -26.81 17.42
N PHE A 204 4.62 -27.25 17.18
CA PHE A 204 4.97 -27.91 15.92
C PHE A 204 5.05 -29.43 16.00
N GLY A 205 5.29 -30.02 17.18
CA GLY A 205 5.38 -31.48 17.34
C GLY A 205 6.40 -32.14 16.40
N LEU A 206 7.47 -31.40 16.04
CA LEU A 206 8.47 -31.80 15.03
C LEU A 206 9.16 -33.14 15.28
N PRO A 207 9.50 -33.55 16.53
CA PRO A 207 10.20 -34.81 16.76
C PRO A 207 9.45 -36.02 16.17
N GLY A 208 8.12 -36.07 16.35
CA GLY A 208 7.30 -37.17 15.83
C GLY A 208 7.19 -37.16 14.29
N ARG A 209 7.23 -35.98 13.66
CA ARG A 209 7.19 -35.87 12.19
C ARG A 209 8.53 -36.24 11.54
N LEU A 210 9.64 -35.86 12.18
CA LEU A 210 10.98 -36.16 11.70
C LEU A 210 11.32 -37.65 11.77
N MET A 211 10.64 -38.44 12.61
CA MET A 211 10.72 -39.91 12.56
C MET A 211 10.38 -40.48 11.18
N GLY A 212 9.54 -39.78 10.39
CA GLY A 212 9.23 -40.17 9.02
C GLY A 212 10.42 -40.10 8.04
N LEU A 213 11.58 -39.56 8.45
CA LEU A 213 12.82 -39.62 7.68
C LEU A 213 13.47 -41.00 7.72
N GLN A 214 13.16 -41.83 8.72
CA GLN A 214 13.73 -43.17 8.84
C GLN A 214 13.28 -44.04 7.65
N GLY A 215 14.25 -44.54 6.88
CA GLY A 215 14.01 -45.27 5.64
C GLY A 215 13.78 -44.41 4.39
N LEU A 216 13.53 -43.09 4.55
CA LEU A 216 13.46 -42.13 3.44
C LEU A 216 14.81 -41.46 3.20
N LEU A 217 15.46 -40.93 4.25
CA LEU A 217 16.79 -40.34 4.19
C LEU A 217 17.81 -41.43 4.55
N ARG A 218 18.83 -41.61 3.70
CA ARG A 218 19.88 -42.60 3.97
C ARG A 218 20.72 -42.21 5.20
N PRO A 219 21.29 -43.18 5.93
CA PRO A 219 22.32 -42.89 6.92
C PRO A 219 23.44 -42.03 6.32
N GLY A 220 23.85 -40.96 7.02
CA GLY A 220 24.78 -39.95 6.52
C GLY A 220 24.21 -38.95 5.49
N GLY A 221 22.97 -39.14 5.06
CA GLY A 221 22.25 -38.20 4.18
C GLY A 221 22.00 -36.86 4.86
N LEU A 222 21.84 -35.81 4.06
CA LEU A 222 21.69 -34.43 4.54
C LEU A 222 20.22 -34.03 4.70
N LEU A 223 19.83 -33.63 5.90
CA LEU A 223 18.59 -32.88 6.13
C LEU A 223 18.91 -31.39 6.09
N VAL A 224 18.12 -30.61 5.34
CA VAL A 224 18.14 -29.14 5.40
C VAL A 224 16.74 -28.67 5.75
N TYR A 225 16.63 -27.89 6.82
CA TYR A 225 15.38 -27.34 7.31
C TYR A 225 15.41 -25.81 7.26
N GLY A 226 14.39 -25.22 6.65
CA GLY A 226 14.15 -23.78 6.64
C GLY A 226 12.77 -23.45 7.19
N HIS A 227 12.68 -22.46 8.08
CA HIS A 227 11.40 -22.04 8.66
C HIS A 227 10.89 -20.80 7.91
N GLY A 228 9.68 -20.90 7.34
CA GLY A 228 9.05 -19.86 6.51
C GLY A 228 8.75 -18.52 7.23
N PRO A 229 8.24 -17.51 6.50
CA PRO A 229 8.03 -16.15 7.01
C PRO A 229 7.05 -16.01 8.17
N PHE A 230 6.06 -16.89 8.32
CA PHE A 230 4.93 -16.69 9.24
C PHE A 230 4.96 -17.61 10.46
N LEU A 231 6.13 -18.15 10.79
CA LEU A 231 6.30 -19.16 11.82
C LEU A 231 7.05 -18.60 13.03
N GLY A 232 6.68 -19.06 14.23
CA GLY A 232 7.43 -18.78 15.43
C GLY A 232 8.76 -19.53 15.45
N LYS A 233 9.82 -18.87 15.02
CA LYS A 233 11.15 -19.45 14.80
C LYS A 233 11.89 -19.73 16.11
N ASN A 234 12.67 -20.81 16.13
CA ASN A 234 13.68 -21.07 17.15
C ASN A 234 14.76 -22.01 16.58
N PRO A 235 15.72 -21.49 15.78
CA PRO A 235 16.74 -22.31 15.13
C PRO A 235 17.65 -23.01 16.15
N GLU A 236 17.86 -22.42 17.32
CA GLU A 236 18.65 -23.02 18.40
C GLU A 236 17.95 -24.26 18.96
N ARG A 237 16.64 -24.16 19.24
CA ARG A 237 15.86 -25.31 19.71
C ARG A 237 15.80 -26.41 18.67
N LEU A 238 15.63 -26.07 17.39
CA LEU A 238 15.62 -27.04 16.30
C LEU A 238 16.97 -27.75 16.16
N GLY A 239 18.09 -27.02 16.26
CA GLY A 239 19.42 -27.62 16.27
C GLY A 239 19.58 -28.63 17.40
N ALA A 240 19.25 -28.23 18.63
CA ALA A 240 19.26 -29.12 19.80
C ALA A 240 18.33 -30.34 19.62
N MET A 241 17.17 -30.17 18.98
CA MET A 241 16.24 -31.26 18.70
C MET A 241 16.79 -32.28 17.69
N LEU A 242 17.51 -31.81 16.65
CA LEU A 242 18.16 -32.71 15.71
C LEU A 242 19.28 -33.52 16.40
N GLU A 243 20.06 -32.88 17.27
CA GLU A 243 21.07 -33.57 18.09
C GLU A 243 20.42 -34.59 19.04
N GLU A 244 19.29 -34.25 19.68
CA GLU A 244 18.51 -35.17 20.52
C GLU A 244 18.01 -36.40 19.75
N LEU A 245 17.64 -36.23 18.48
CA LEU A 245 17.22 -37.31 17.57
C LEU A 245 18.40 -38.16 17.04
N GLY A 246 19.64 -37.71 17.28
CA GLY A 246 20.87 -38.41 16.89
C GLY A 246 21.54 -37.89 15.62
N PHE A 247 21.09 -36.76 15.05
CA PHE A 247 21.77 -36.17 13.89
C PHE A 247 23.17 -35.68 14.26
N SER A 248 24.11 -35.83 13.34
CA SER A 248 25.48 -35.34 13.46
C SER A 248 25.74 -34.14 12.56
N GLU A 249 26.84 -33.41 12.76
CA GLU A 249 27.20 -32.21 11.98
C GLU A 249 26.09 -31.15 11.91
N VAL A 250 25.36 -30.95 13.01
CA VAL A 250 24.27 -29.97 13.06
C VAL A 250 24.83 -28.55 12.95
N ARG A 251 24.32 -27.76 12.00
CA ARG A 251 24.77 -26.38 11.73
C ARG A 251 23.58 -25.48 11.43
N CYS A 252 23.59 -24.24 11.95
CA CYS A 252 22.73 -23.16 11.43
C CYS A 252 23.55 -22.32 10.45
N THR A 253 22.99 -22.06 9.28
CA THR A 253 23.55 -21.19 8.23
C THR A 253 22.60 -20.03 8.01
N GLY A 254 23.10 -18.79 8.10
CA GLY A 254 22.30 -17.56 8.03
C GLY A 254 22.03 -16.95 9.41
N GLU A 255 21.26 -15.85 9.45
CA GLU A 255 21.00 -15.07 10.67
C GLU A 255 19.57 -14.52 10.70
N GLY A 256 19.06 -14.30 11.91
CA GLY A 256 17.74 -13.69 12.14
C GLY A 256 16.59 -14.52 11.56
N GLU A 257 15.78 -13.91 10.69
CA GLU A 257 14.62 -14.56 10.08
C GLU A 257 15.00 -15.52 8.94
N TYR A 258 16.24 -15.48 8.46
CA TYR A 258 16.78 -16.27 7.35
C TYR A 258 17.89 -17.20 7.87
N CYS A 259 17.52 -18.29 8.56
CA CYS A 259 18.43 -19.38 8.92
C CYS A 259 17.94 -20.71 8.34
N LEU A 260 18.89 -21.53 7.89
CA LEU A 260 18.74 -22.95 7.60
C LEU A 260 19.45 -23.77 8.67
N VAL A 261 18.76 -24.75 9.25
CA VAL A 261 19.38 -25.75 10.13
C VAL A 261 19.58 -27.02 9.33
N SER A 262 20.82 -27.51 9.27
CA SER A 262 21.18 -28.75 8.57
C SER A 262 21.78 -29.78 9.51
N GLY A 263 21.62 -31.07 9.20
CA GLY A 263 22.24 -32.16 9.96
C GLY A 263 22.33 -33.46 9.15
N ARG A 264 23.24 -34.35 9.56
CA ARG A 264 23.50 -35.66 8.96
C ARG A 264 22.71 -36.74 9.68
N MET A 265 21.92 -37.49 8.91
CA MET A 265 21.06 -38.55 9.41
C MET A 265 21.87 -39.66 10.11
N PRO A 266 21.47 -40.12 11.31
CA PRO A 266 22.06 -41.30 11.95
C PRO A 266 21.61 -42.61 11.28
N GLU A 267 22.24 -43.73 11.68
CA GLU A 267 21.78 -45.08 11.28
C GLU A 267 20.33 -45.35 11.73
N GLU A 268 19.97 -44.92 12.93
CA GLU A 268 18.59 -44.99 13.46
C GLU A 268 18.25 -43.71 14.23
N LEU A 269 17.02 -43.20 14.04
CA LEU A 269 16.51 -42.08 14.81
C LEU A 269 16.08 -42.56 16.20
N SER A 270 16.48 -41.81 17.23
CA SER A 270 16.08 -42.12 18.60
C SER A 270 15.28 -40.98 19.21
N LEU A 271 14.03 -41.25 19.61
CA LEU A 271 13.30 -40.37 20.51
C LEU A 271 13.87 -40.56 21.93
N ARG A 272 15.09 -40.08 22.17
CA ARG A 272 15.62 -40.02 23.53
C ARG A 272 14.74 -39.05 24.31
N ARG A 273 13.79 -39.58 25.07
CA ARG A 273 13.20 -38.83 26.17
C ARG A 273 14.39 -38.41 27.03
N ARG A 274 14.43 -37.14 27.44
CA ARG A 274 15.33 -36.68 28.49
C ARG A 274 14.95 -37.44 29.77
N GLU A 275 15.41 -38.68 29.91
CA GLU A 275 15.85 -39.15 31.20
C GLU A 275 16.91 -38.13 31.63
N GLU A 276 16.85 -37.74 32.88
CA GLU A 276 17.97 -37.10 33.56
C GLU A 276 19.19 -38.00 33.35
N SER A 277 19.91 -37.76 32.25
CA SER A 277 21.14 -38.42 31.91
C SER A 277 22.16 -37.84 32.87
N GLY A 278 22.22 -38.44 34.06
CA GLY A 278 23.45 -38.55 34.81
C GLY A 278 24.53 -39.02 33.84
N ALA A 279 25.39 -38.08 33.46
CA ALA A 279 26.60 -38.43 32.75
C ALA A 279 27.44 -39.27 33.69
N GLN A 280 27.46 -40.59 33.45
CA GLN A 280 28.59 -41.43 33.79
C GLN A 280 29.81 -40.89 33.05
N VAL A 281 30.58 -40.06 33.74
CA VAL A 281 31.96 -39.77 33.41
C VAL A 281 32.76 -41.02 33.74
N ALA A 282 33.55 -41.51 32.79
CA ALA A 282 34.53 -42.57 33.00
C ALA A 282 35.39 -42.26 34.23
N PRO A 283 35.74 -43.24 35.08
CA PRO A 283 36.49 -42.96 36.29
C PRO A 283 37.86 -42.35 35.91
N PRO A 284 38.19 -41.13 36.38
CA PRO A 284 39.56 -40.67 36.38
C PRO A 284 40.36 -41.58 37.33
N PRO A 285 41.70 -41.70 37.19
CA PRO A 285 42.50 -42.45 38.15
C PRO A 285 42.18 -41.91 39.54
N ALA A 286 41.92 -42.81 40.48
CA ALA A 286 41.44 -42.49 41.82
C ALA A 286 42.22 -41.29 42.38
N PRO A 287 41.58 -40.14 42.63
CA PRO A 287 42.21 -39.15 43.46
C PRO A 287 42.33 -39.80 44.83
N VAL A 288 43.56 -39.86 45.32
CA VAL A 288 43.88 -40.16 46.72
C VAL A 288 42.86 -39.41 47.56
N ALA A 289 42.09 -40.13 48.37
CA ALA A 289 41.14 -39.56 49.30
C ALA A 289 41.91 -38.65 50.27
N GLN A 290 42.03 -37.37 49.92
CA GLN A 290 42.30 -36.35 50.90
C GLN A 290 41.00 -36.17 51.66
N ALA A 291 41.06 -36.49 52.95
CA ALA A 291 39.97 -36.31 53.88
C ALA A 291 39.38 -34.90 53.71
N ARG A 292 38.06 -34.81 53.46
CA ARG A 292 37.34 -33.54 53.52
C ARG A 292 37.68 -32.88 54.86
N PRO A 293 38.18 -31.63 54.89
CA PRO A 293 38.25 -30.89 56.13
C PRO A 293 36.84 -30.81 56.71
N ALA A 294 36.72 -30.94 58.04
CA ALA A 294 35.46 -30.67 58.72
C ALA A 294 34.96 -29.28 58.29
N ALA A 295 33.68 -29.18 57.89
CA ALA A 295 33.09 -27.90 57.50
C ALA A 295 33.35 -26.87 58.60
N ALA A 296 34.01 -25.77 58.24
CA ALA A 296 34.30 -24.69 59.17
C ALA A 296 32.98 -24.11 59.71
N SER A 297 32.99 -23.68 60.96
CA SER A 297 31.83 -23.03 61.58
C SER A 297 31.48 -21.72 60.85
N ALA A 298 30.23 -21.28 60.94
CA ALA A 298 29.79 -20.02 60.32
C ALA A 298 30.63 -18.81 60.79
N GLU A 299 31.10 -18.80 62.04
CA GLU A 299 31.97 -17.77 62.60
C GLU A 299 33.38 -17.75 61.97
N GLU A 300 33.91 -18.89 61.57
CA GLU A 300 35.19 -18.99 60.88
C GLU A 300 35.07 -18.51 59.42
N LEU A 301 33.98 -18.86 58.74
CA LEU A 301 33.70 -18.37 57.39
C LEU A 301 33.43 -16.86 57.37
N TRP A 302 32.78 -16.31 58.39
CA TRP A 302 32.64 -14.85 58.53
C TRP A 302 33.99 -14.15 58.66
N ARG A 303 34.89 -14.67 59.51
CA ARG A 303 36.26 -14.13 59.66
C ARG A 303 37.06 -14.18 58.37
N LEU A 304 36.94 -15.26 57.60
CA LEU A 304 37.58 -15.38 56.28
C LEU A 304 36.99 -14.39 55.27
N LEU A 305 35.68 -14.16 55.31
CA LEU A 305 35.00 -13.23 54.42
C LEU A 305 35.30 -11.77 54.75
N GLU A 306 35.45 -11.43 56.03
CA GLU A 306 35.94 -10.11 56.49
C GLU A 306 37.41 -9.88 56.13
N ALA A 307 38.22 -10.94 56.10
CA ALA A 307 39.60 -10.88 55.61
C ALA A 307 39.73 -10.89 54.08
N GLU A 308 38.60 -10.86 53.34
CA GLU A 308 38.51 -10.91 51.88
C GLU A 308 39.13 -12.18 51.25
N ASP A 309 39.35 -13.24 52.03
CA ASP A 309 39.85 -14.54 51.54
C ASP A 309 38.70 -15.40 51.02
N TYR A 310 38.10 -14.94 49.92
CA TYR A 310 36.94 -15.59 49.32
C TYR A 310 37.24 -17.01 48.83
N ALA A 311 38.48 -17.30 48.42
CA ALA A 311 38.89 -18.64 48.00
C ALA A 311 38.89 -19.62 49.20
N ALA A 312 39.40 -19.20 50.36
CA ALA A 312 39.32 -20.00 51.58
C ALA A 312 37.87 -20.18 52.06
N VAL A 313 36.99 -19.18 51.87
CA VAL A 313 35.55 -19.35 52.16
C VAL A 313 34.94 -20.45 51.28
N LEU A 314 35.29 -20.53 49.99
CA LEU A 314 34.78 -21.58 49.09
C LEU A 314 35.37 -22.96 49.38
N HIS A 315 36.64 -23.02 49.80
CA HIS A 315 37.32 -24.27 50.15
C HIS A 315 36.76 -24.88 51.44
N ASN A 316 36.41 -24.03 52.42
CA ASN A 316 35.95 -24.46 53.74
C ASN A 316 34.42 -24.51 53.89
N SER A 317 33.66 -24.19 52.83
CA SER A 317 32.20 -24.31 52.79
C SER A 317 31.75 -25.46 51.89
N PRO A 318 30.74 -26.25 52.29
CA PRO A 318 30.20 -27.31 51.44
C PRO A 318 29.47 -26.73 50.21
N GLU A 319 29.49 -27.46 49.09
CA GLU A 319 28.83 -27.03 47.84
C GLU A 319 27.30 -27.05 47.96
N ASP A 320 26.76 -27.95 48.78
CA ASP A 320 25.34 -28.10 49.12
C ASP A 320 24.92 -27.30 50.37
N ALA A 321 25.68 -26.28 50.73
CA ALA A 321 25.40 -25.42 51.89
C ALA A 321 23.95 -24.90 51.86
N ARG A 322 23.30 -24.89 53.02
CA ARG A 322 21.97 -24.31 53.25
C ARG A 322 22.02 -23.28 54.37
N GLY A 323 21.06 -22.36 54.40
CA GLY A 323 20.95 -21.36 55.46
C GLY A 323 22.13 -20.38 55.46
N GLU A 324 22.71 -20.13 56.63
CA GLU A 324 23.78 -19.15 56.82
C GLU A 324 25.08 -19.48 56.08
N LEU A 325 25.45 -20.77 55.99
CA LEU A 325 26.63 -21.20 55.23
C LEU A 325 26.45 -20.95 53.72
N ALA A 326 25.23 -21.10 53.21
CA ALA A 326 24.88 -20.81 51.81
C ALA A 326 24.98 -19.31 51.51
N TYR A 327 24.55 -18.47 52.46
CA TYR A 327 24.69 -17.02 52.35
C TYR A 327 26.17 -16.59 52.28
N LEU A 328 27.03 -17.12 53.15
CA LEU A 328 28.46 -16.80 53.18
C LEU A 328 29.20 -17.30 51.93
N ARG A 329 28.91 -18.54 51.50
CA ARG A 329 29.42 -19.09 50.25
C ARG A 329 28.95 -18.26 49.05
N GLY A 330 27.67 -17.90 49.00
CA GLY A 330 27.08 -17.07 47.95
C GLY A 330 27.71 -15.68 47.87
N ARG A 331 28.01 -15.05 49.02
CA ARG A 331 28.75 -13.77 49.07
C ARG A 331 30.18 -13.89 48.54
N ALA A 332 30.89 -14.95 48.88
CA ALA A 332 32.24 -15.20 48.36
C ALA A 332 32.21 -15.47 46.84
N LEU A 333 31.24 -16.24 46.35
CA LEU A 333 31.04 -16.47 44.91
C LEU A 333 30.73 -15.17 44.15
N PHE A 334 29.89 -14.30 44.73
CA PHE A 334 29.58 -12.99 44.16
C PHE A 334 30.83 -12.09 44.07
N ALA A 335 31.64 -12.04 45.13
CA ALA A 335 32.89 -11.26 45.14
C ALA A 335 33.91 -11.76 44.10
N LEU A 336 33.92 -13.07 43.83
CA LEU A 336 34.75 -13.71 42.79
C LEU A 336 34.13 -13.66 41.39
N SER A 337 33.06 -12.89 41.18
CA SER A 337 32.36 -12.75 39.90
C SER A 337 31.78 -14.05 39.33
N ARG A 338 31.53 -15.06 40.18
CA ARG A 338 30.90 -16.36 39.82
C ARG A 338 29.38 -16.27 40.01
N PHE A 339 28.74 -15.39 39.25
CA PHE A 339 27.36 -14.95 39.52
C PHE A 339 26.28 -16.04 39.40
N ALA A 340 26.41 -16.96 38.44
CA ALA A 340 25.47 -18.07 38.29
C ALA A 340 25.50 -19.03 39.48
N GLU A 341 26.70 -19.36 39.97
CA GLU A 341 26.89 -20.21 41.14
C GLU A 341 26.47 -19.49 42.42
N ALA A 342 26.74 -18.18 42.50
CA ALA A 342 26.28 -17.33 43.61
C ALA A 342 24.75 -17.33 43.69
N GLU A 343 24.04 -17.14 42.57
CA GLU A 343 22.57 -17.15 42.53
C GLU A 343 21.98 -18.48 43.01
N ALA A 344 22.51 -19.60 42.50
CA ALA A 344 22.07 -20.94 42.87
C ALA A 344 22.30 -21.22 44.36
N THR A 345 23.46 -20.81 44.89
CA THR A 345 23.80 -20.99 46.32
C THR A 345 22.93 -20.10 47.21
N LEU A 346 22.73 -18.84 46.84
CA LEU A 346 21.93 -17.88 47.61
C LEU A 346 20.45 -18.27 47.66
N ALA A 347 19.92 -18.97 46.66
CA ALA A 347 18.55 -19.48 46.68
C ALA A 347 18.30 -20.46 47.86
N GLY A 348 19.34 -21.17 48.32
CA GLY A 348 19.30 -22.09 49.46
C GLY A 348 19.52 -21.43 50.83
N ALA A 349 19.71 -20.10 50.90
CA ALA A 349 20.08 -19.39 52.13
C ALA A 349 18.88 -19.01 53.01
N GLY A 350 17.70 -18.79 52.42
CA GLY A 350 16.47 -18.47 53.16
C GLY A 350 16.51 -17.15 53.98
N ARG A 351 17.34 -16.18 53.58
CA ARG A 351 17.50 -14.88 54.24
C ARG A 351 17.13 -13.70 53.32
N PRO A 352 16.57 -12.60 53.84
CA PRO A 352 16.20 -11.44 53.02
C PRO A 352 17.41 -10.77 52.35
N GLU A 353 18.57 -10.75 53.02
CA GLU A 353 19.82 -10.22 52.46
C GLU A 353 20.37 -11.09 51.32
N ALA A 354 20.04 -12.38 51.31
CA ALA A 354 20.39 -13.28 50.22
C ALA A 354 19.58 -12.94 48.97
N GLU A 355 18.28 -12.65 49.11
CA GLU A 355 17.40 -12.24 48.00
C GLU A 355 17.83 -10.88 47.40
N ASP A 356 18.30 -9.96 48.23
CA ASP A 356 18.85 -8.68 47.76
C ASP A 356 20.12 -8.89 46.91
N LEU A 357 20.99 -9.82 47.31
CA LEU A 357 22.21 -10.16 46.58
C LEU A 357 21.92 -10.99 45.31
N ARG A 358 20.90 -11.86 45.34
CA ARG A 358 20.41 -12.57 44.14
C ARG A 358 19.92 -11.59 43.08
N ALA A 359 19.27 -10.50 43.50
CA ALA A 359 18.87 -9.45 42.57
C ALA A 359 20.07 -8.84 41.84
N PHE A 360 21.21 -8.62 42.53
CA PHE A 360 22.44 -8.18 41.88
C PHE A 360 23.02 -9.25 40.94
N CYS A 361 23.03 -10.53 41.34
CA CYS A 361 23.45 -11.62 40.45
C CYS A 361 22.64 -11.64 39.15
N TRP A 362 21.33 -11.45 39.22
CA TRP A 362 20.48 -11.39 38.02
C TRP A 362 20.84 -10.22 37.11
N VAL A 363 21.24 -9.06 37.65
CA VAL A 363 21.74 -7.94 36.81
C VAL A 363 23.06 -8.28 36.13
N GLU A 364 24.00 -8.92 36.83
CA GLU A 364 25.29 -9.33 36.23
C GLU A 364 25.13 -10.46 35.20
N LEU A 365 24.06 -11.25 35.31
CA LEU A 365 23.65 -12.26 34.33
C LEU A 365 22.73 -11.71 33.23
N GLU A 366 22.50 -10.40 33.20
CA GLU A 366 21.62 -9.70 32.25
C GLU A 366 20.13 -10.12 32.29
N ASP A 367 19.70 -10.80 33.36
CA ASP A 367 18.29 -11.13 33.63
C ASP A 367 17.58 -9.94 34.31
N TYR A 368 17.50 -8.84 33.55
CA TYR A 368 16.97 -7.56 34.03
C TYR A 368 15.49 -7.63 34.43
N ARG A 369 14.69 -8.46 33.73
CA ARG A 369 13.25 -8.60 34.01
C ARG A 369 13.00 -9.22 35.37
N ARG A 370 13.82 -10.20 35.76
CA ARG A 370 13.72 -10.85 37.06
C ARG A 370 14.24 -9.97 38.20
N ALA A 371 15.31 -9.20 37.95
CA ALA A 371 15.87 -8.26 38.93
C ALA A 371 14.98 -7.05 39.23
N LEU A 372 14.21 -6.59 38.24
CA LEU A 372 13.51 -5.31 38.28
C LEU A 372 12.58 -5.12 39.51
N PRO A 373 11.60 -6.01 39.80
CA PRO A 373 10.63 -5.75 40.87
C PRO A 373 11.28 -5.63 42.25
N ARG A 374 12.34 -6.42 42.48
CA ARG A 374 13.07 -6.41 43.76
C ARG A 374 13.91 -5.16 43.90
N LEU A 375 14.62 -4.76 42.85
CA LEU A 375 15.47 -3.56 42.89
C LEU A 375 14.65 -2.27 42.98
N GLU A 376 13.46 -2.20 42.37
CA GLU A 376 12.53 -1.07 42.54
C GLU A 376 12.10 -0.90 44.01
N ALA A 377 11.79 -1.99 44.70
CA ALA A 377 11.47 -1.97 46.13
C ALA A 377 12.65 -1.54 47.02
N LEU A 378 13.89 -1.78 46.58
CA LEU A 378 15.10 -1.49 47.35
C LEU A 378 15.74 -0.14 47.01
N ALA A 379 15.27 0.55 45.97
CA ALA A 379 15.87 1.80 45.47
C ALA A 379 15.98 2.90 46.53
N SER A 380 15.02 2.96 47.46
CA SER A 380 15.00 3.93 48.57
C SER A 380 16.21 3.83 49.49
N ARG A 381 16.88 2.67 49.54
CA ARG A 381 18.10 2.45 50.34
C ARG A 381 19.35 3.11 49.76
N GLY A 382 19.31 3.58 48.51
CA GLY A 382 20.41 4.33 47.89
C GLY A 382 21.65 3.51 47.55
N GLY A 383 22.71 4.20 47.11
CA GLY A 383 24.02 3.63 46.81
C GLY A 383 23.98 2.51 45.76
N ARG A 384 24.49 1.33 46.13
CA ARG A 384 24.58 0.16 45.23
C ARG A 384 23.23 -0.28 44.67
N TYR A 385 22.14 -0.16 45.43
CA TYR A 385 20.81 -0.55 44.94
C TYR A 385 20.34 0.33 43.78
N ARG A 386 20.58 1.65 43.86
CA ARG A 386 20.27 2.58 42.77
C ARG A 386 21.17 2.39 41.56
N PHE A 387 22.45 2.08 41.79
CA PHE A 387 23.37 1.72 40.72
C PHE A 387 22.89 0.49 39.93
N TYR A 388 22.57 -0.60 40.62
CA TYR A 388 22.07 -1.82 39.99
C TYR A 388 20.70 -1.61 39.31
N LEU A 389 19.79 -0.84 39.93
CA LEU A 389 18.53 -0.46 39.29
C LEU A 389 18.75 0.40 38.03
N GLY A 390 19.70 1.33 38.08
CA GLY A 390 20.09 2.15 36.94
C GLY A 390 20.63 1.33 35.77
N ARG A 391 21.43 0.30 36.06
CA ARG A 391 21.90 -0.68 35.07
C ARG A 391 20.75 -1.50 34.47
N VAL A 392 19.79 -1.94 35.29
CA VAL A 392 18.56 -2.62 34.82
C VAL A 392 17.78 -1.73 33.87
N TYR A 393 17.52 -0.48 34.25
CA TYR A 393 16.81 0.46 33.38
C TYR A 393 17.56 0.75 32.08
N LEU A 394 18.89 0.86 32.14
CA LEU A 394 19.72 1.03 30.95
C LEU A 394 19.63 -0.19 30.02
N GLY A 395 19.71 -1.41 30.57
CA GLY A 395 19.56 -2.66 29.84
C GLY A 395 18.17 -2.84 29.21
N LEU A 396 17.12 -2.35 29.87
CA LEU A 396 15.74 -2.36 29.37
C LEU A 396 15.41 -1.16 28.43
N GLY A 397 16.38 -0.28 28.15
CA GLY A 397 16.18 0.90 27.30
C GLY A 397 15.37 2.05 27.92
N ARG A 398 15.12 2.02 29.25
CA ARG A 398 14.46 3.09 30.00
C ARG A 398 15.45 4.20 30.36
N LEU A 399 15.93 4.94 29.36
CA LEU A 399 17.08 5.87 29.48
C LEU A 399 16.89 6.97 30.54
N ALA A 400 15.70 7.57 30.64
CA ALA A 400 15.46 8.63 31.62
C ALA A 400 15.53 8.08 33.06
N ASP A 401 14.86 6.94 33.31
CA ASP A 401 14.90 6.29 34.61
C ASP A 401 16.32 5.83 34.96
N ALA A 402 17.05 5.30 33.97
CA ALA A 402 18.46 4.91 34.14
C ALA A 402 19.33 6.10 34.54
N LEU A 403 19.27 7.22 33.80
CA LEU A 403 20.04 8.42 34.08
C LEU A 403 19.77 8.95 35.49
N ARG A 404 18.50 9.03 35.91
CA ARG A 404 18.13 9.46 37.26
C ARG A 404 18.76 8.56 38.32
N GLN A 405 18.60 7.24 38.20
CA GLN A 405 19.11 6.31 39.21
C GLN A 405 20.65 6.27 39.25
N LEU A 406 21.32 6.36 38.09
CA LEU A 406 22.78 6.37 38.01
C LEU A 406 23.37 7.67 38.56
N PHE A 407 22.72 8.81 38.30
CA PHE A 407 23.13 10.11 38.87
C PHE A 407 22.96 10.13 40.39
N GLU A 408 21.81 9.68 40.90
CA GLU A 408 21.50 9.65 42.33
C GLU A 408 22.25 8.53 43.10
N ALA A 409 22.88 7.57 42.40
CA ALA A 409 23.63 6.49 43.05
C ALA A 409 24.85 7.01 43.82
N GLY A 410 25.50 8.09 43.34
CA GLY A 410 26.59 8.76 44.04
C GLY A 410 27.84 7.89 44.27
N ILE A 411 28.00 6.79 43.50
CA ILE A 411 29.17 5.90 43.58
C ILE A 411 30.03 6.01 42.31
N PRO A 412 31.37 5.89 42.40
CA PRO A 412 32.27 6.01 41.25
C PRO A 412 31.96 5.04 40.10
N GLU A 413 31.54 3.81 40.43
CA GLU A 413 31.23 2.75 39.46
C GLU A 413 30.07 3.14 38.52
N ALA A 414 29.20 4.07 38.94
CA ALA A 414 28.08 4.54 38.14
C ALA A 414 28.52 5.44 36.98
N GLU A 415 29.72 6.05 37.02
CA GLU A 415 30.14 7.08 36.06
C GLU A 415 30.17 6.56 34.62
N LEU A 416 30.67 5.35 34.41
CA LEU A 416 30.74 4.73 33.08
C LEU A 416 29.33 4.54 32.49
N TYR A 417 28.43 3.91 33.26
CA TYR A 417 27.06 3.64 32.81
C TYR A 417 26.25 4.92 32.65
N PHE A 418 26.51 5.93 33.49
CA PHE A 418 25.91 7.25 33.39
C PHE A 418 26.30 7.94 32.08
N LYS A 419 27.59 7.94 31.72
CA LYS A 419 28.08 8.44 30.42
C LYS A 419 27.40 7.71 29.26
N THR A 420 27.36 6.38 29.30
CA THR A 420 26.68 5.57 28.27
C THR A 420 25.18 5.91 28.15
N ALA A 421 24.50 6.10 29.27
CA ALA A 421 23.09 6.47 29.28
C ALA A 421 22.86 7.88 28.70
N LEU A 422 23.77 8.81 28.96
CA LEU A 422 23.72 10.19 28.46
C LEU A 422 23.98 10.24 26.95
N GLU A 423 24.98 9.50 26.46
CA GLU A 423 25.26 9.35 25.03
C GLU A 423 24.06 8.76 24.29
N ARG A 424 23.47 7.67 24.81
CA ARG A 424 22.24 7.08 24.23
C ARG A 424 21.06 8.04 24.26
N MET A 425 20.95 8.90 25.27
CA MET A 425 19.92 9.94 25.34
C MET A 425 20.13 10.99 24.25
N GLU A 426 21.36 11.43 24.04
CA GLU A 426 21.73 12.37 22.97
C GLU A 426 21.45 11.76 21.59
N GLU A 427 21.88 10.53 21.32
CA GLU A 427 21.58 9.81 20.08
C GLU A 427 20.07 9.69 19.82
N ARG A 428 19.28 9.43 20.88
CA ARG A 428 17.82 9.37 20.79
C ARG A 428 17.23 10.73 20.46
N ALA A 429 17.71 11.80 21.08
CA ALA A 429 17.27 13.18 20.79
C ALA A 429 17.62 13.59 19.35
N VAL A 430 18.81 13.24 18.85
CA VAL A 430 19.19 13.44 17.43
C VAL A 430 18.21 12.71 16.51
N ARG A 431 17.89 11.46 16.80
CA ARG A 431 16.94 10.70 15.98
C ARG A 431 15.56 11.35 15.93
N LEU A 432 15.02 11.74 17.08
CA LEU A 432 13.73 12.42 17.20
C LEU A 432 13.72 13.76 16.43
N SER A 433 14.83 14.51 16.47
CA SER A 433 14.96 15.75 15.70
C SER A 433 14.90 15.52 14.18
N ARG A 434 15.50 14.43 13.69
CA ARG A 434 15.44 14.04 12.27
C ARG A 434 14.05 13.56 11.85
N GLU A 435 13.31 12.95 12.77
CA GLU A 435 11.92 12.53 12.58
C GLU A 435 10.93 13.73 12.71
N GLY A 436 11.39 14.90 13.13
CA GLY A 436 10.58 16.11 13.29
C GLY A 436 9.81 16.20 14.62
N ASP A 437 10.01 15.27 15.56
CA ASP A 437 9.39 15.31 16.89
C ASP A 437 10.19 16.21 17.85
N TRP A 438 10.10 17.51 17.60
CA TRP A 438 10.74 18.54 18.41
C TRP A 438 10.24 18.56 19.85
N SER A 439 8.98 18.15 20.08
CA SER A 439 8.37 18.12 21.40
C SER A 439 9.05 17.10 22.32
N GLU A 440 9.28 15.90 21.79
CA GLU A 440 9.92 14.82 22.55
C GLU A 440 11.42 15.09 22.68
N ALA A 441 12.09 15.56 21.61
CA ALA A 441 13.49 15.96 21.68
C ALA A 441 13.71 17.03 22.77
N SER A 442 12.86 18.05 22.84
CA SER A 442 12.94 19.07 23.89
C SER A 442 12.70 18.50 25.29
N ARG A 443 11.75 17.58 25.46
CA ARG A 443 11.48 16.94 26.77
C ARG A 443 12.68 16.13 27.26
N ARG A 444 13.42 15.48 26.36
CA ARG A 444 14.64 14.74 26.72
C ARG A 444 15.78 15.66 27.15
N VAL A 445 15.98 16.78 26.45
CA VAL A 445 17.00 17.77 26.84
C VAL A 445 16.62 18.44 28.17
N GLU A 446 15.35 18.80 28.34
CA GLU A 446 14.80 19.35 29.60
C GLU A 446 15.01 18.39 30.77
N PHE A 447 14.74 17.10 30.59
CA PHE A 447 14.99 16.10 31.61
C PHE A 447 16.46 16.06 32.06
N VAL A 448 17.42 16.20 31.12
CA VAL A 448 18.85 16.27 31.47
C VAL A 448 19.18 17.59 32.17
N GLU A 449 18.60 18.71 31.73
CA GLU A 449 18.73 20.03 32.39
C GLU A 449 18.25 19.96 33.85
N ASP A 450 17.10 19.32 34.09
CA ASP A 450 16.48 19.15 35.41
C ASP A 450 17.33 18.29 36.36
N LEU A 451 18.05 17.28 35.83
CA LEU A 451 18.99 16.50 36.63
C LEU A 451 20.20 17.34 37.05
N SER A 452 20.85 17.97 36.07
CA SER A 452 21.84 19.01 36.34
C SER A 452 22.14 19.80 35.05
N PRO A 453 22.20 21.14 35.14
CA PRO A 453 22.56 21.98 34.00
C PRO A 453 23.96 21.73 33.43
N GLN A 454 24.89 21.17 34.22
CA GLN A 454 26.26 20.88 33.78
C GLN A 454 26.35 19.63 32.90
N LEU A 455 25.30 18.80 32.86
CA LEU A 455 25.25 17.58 32.06
C LEU A 455 24.91 17.82 30.58
N LEU A 456 24.47 19.04 30.24
CA LEU A 456 24.14 19.39 28.87
C LEU A 456 25.43 19.51 28.05
N SER A 457 25.70 18.49 27.23
CA SER A 457 26.74 18.51 26.21
C SER A 457 26.47 19.62 25.19
N ARG A 458 27.50 19.99 24.42
CA ARG A 458 27.34 20.94 23.30
C ARG A 458 26.28 20.48 22.30
N GLY A 459 26.21 19.17 22.03
CA GLY A 459 25.22 18.58 21.15
C GLY A 459 23.80 18.68 21.72
N LEU A 460 23.60 18.33 22.99
CA LEU A 460 22.31 18.48 23.68
C LEU A 460 21.86 19.94 23.76
N LEU A 461 22.78 20.89 23.98
CA LEU A 461 22.48 22.33 23.95
C LEU A 461 22.02 22.79 22.55
N ARG A 462 22.71 22.36 21.48
CA ARG A 462 22.32 22.69 20.09
C ARG A 462 20.95 22.11 19.73
N LEU A 463 20.70 20.85 20.07
CA LEU A 463 19.41 20.19 19.86
C LEU A 463 18.31 20.85 20.68
N GLY A 464 18.59 21.18 21.94
CA GLY A 464 17.68 21.88 22.83
C GLY A 464 17.31 23.26 22.33
N LEU A 465 18.30 24.02 21.83
CA LEU A 465 18.08 25.33 21.20
C LEU A 465 17.16 25.19 19.99
N GLN A 466 17.49 24.31 19.04
CA GLN A 466 16.69 24.09 17.83
C GLN A 466 15.27 23.64 18.18
N ALA A 467 15.11 22.67 19.08
CA ALA A 467 13.80 22.18 19.49
C ALA A 467 12.96 23.26 20.20
N SER A 468 13.59 24.13 20.99
CA SER A 468 12.93 25.23 21.68
C SER A 468 12.48 26.33 20.71
N LEU A 469 13.33 26.67 19.72
CA LEU A 469 12.99 27.63 18.66
C LEU A 469 11.83 27.12 17.79
N SER A 470 11.89 25.87 17.33
CA SER A 470 10.81 25.25 16.54
C SER A 470 9.45 25.28 17.24
N GLN A 471 9.44 25.15 18.57
CA GLN A 471 8.23 25.20 19.39
C GLN A 471 7.82 26.61 19.83
N GLY A 472 8.68 27.63 19.67
CA GLY A 472 8.44 28.99 20.16
C GLY A 472 8.61 29.15 21.68
N LEU A 473 9.42 28.31 22.32
CA LEU A 473 9.75 28.38 23.74
C LEU A 473 10.90 29.37 23.98
N TRP A 474 10.64 30.66 23.77
CA TRP A 474 11.68 31.72 23.69
C TRP A 474 12.59 31.81 24.91
N ALA A 475 12.05 31.75 26.13
CA ALA A 475 12.85 31.86 27.35
C ALA A 475 13.81 30.67 27.53
N ARG A 476 13.42 29.48 27.07
CA ARG A 476 14.28 28.28 27.11
C ARG A 476 15.34 28.33 26.01
N ALA A 477 14.92 28.71 24.80
CA ALA A 477 15.84 28.95 23.70
C ALA A 477 16.91 29.99 24.08
N GLN A 478 16.54 31.07 24.77
CA GLN A 478 17.49 32.08 25.25
C GLN A 478 18.55 31.50 26.18
N ARG A 479 18.17 30.65 27.14
CA ARG A 479 19.13 30.03 28.07
C ARG A 479 20.12 29.13 27.34
N TYR A 480 19.64 28.32 26.40
CA TYR A 480 20.51 27.45 25.61
C TYR A 480 21.41 28.24 24.66
N ALA A 481 20.87 29.27 24.01
CA ALA A 481 21.62 30.18 23.15
C ALA A 481 22.72 30.90 23.94
N GLN A 482 22.40 31.43 25.12
CA GLN A 482 23.38 32.10 25.99
C GLN A 482 24.50 31.16 26.41
N ARG A 483 24.19 29.92 26.85
CA ARG A 483 25.24 28.96 27.22
C ARG A 483 26.13 28.58 26.03
N LEU A 484 25.54 28.36 24.86
CA LEU A 484 26.31 28.11 23.64
C LEU A 484 27.17 29.34 23.26
N TYR A 485 26.63 30.54 23.45
CA TYR A 485 27.33 31.79 23.21
C TYR A 485 28.56 31.94 24.11
N ASP A 486 28.40 31.66 25.41
CA ASP A 486 29.48 31.70 26.41
C ASP A 486 30.56 30.63 26.12
N LEU A 487 30.16 29.50 25.51
CA LEU A 487 31.06 28.44 25.05
C LEU A 487 31.78 28.75 23.72
N GLY A 488 31.51 29.89 23.10
CA GLY A 488 32.14 30.28 21.83
C GLY A 488 31.47 29.70 20.58
N GLU A 489 30.28 29.11 20.69
CA GLU A 489 29.61 28.40 19.59
C GLU A 489 28.81 29.37 18.69
N ALA A 490 28.92 29.20 17.37
CA ALA A 490 28.21 30.03 16.37
C ALA A 490 26.69 29.92 16.49
N ALA A 491 26.18 28.71 16.71
CA ALA A 491 24.77 28.43 16.97
C ALA A 491 24.21 29.22 18.17
N GLY A 492 25.05 29.54 19.16
CA GLY A 492 24.65 30.38 20.30
C GLY A 492 24.41 31.83 19.89
N ALA A 493 25.34 32.42 19.13
CA ALA A 493 25.21 33.79 18.62
C ALA A 493 24.00 33.92 17.67
N LEU A 494 23.85 32.99 16.73
CA LEU A 494 22.66 32.94 15.87
C LEU A 494 21.37 32.77 16.69
N GLY A 495 21.39 31.88 17.69
CA GLY A 495 20.27 31.67 18.60
C GLY A 495 19.84 32.94 19.34
N MET A 496 20.79 33.76 19.80
CA MET A 496 20.49 35.04 20.46
C MET A 496 19.78 36.02 19.52
N ALA A 497 20.21 36.08 18.24
CA ALA A 497 19.53 36.90 17.23
C ALA A 497 18.09 36.41 16.98
N LEU A 498 17.90 35.10 16.78
CA LEU A 498 16.59 34.50 16.51
C LEU A 498 15.62 34.66 17.69
N VAL A 499 16.10 34.50 18.92
CA VAL A 499 15.30 34.69 20.14
C VAL A 499 14.93 36.16 20.32
N GLY A 500 15.86 37.10 20.07
CA GLY A 500 15.60 38.54 20.14
C GLY A 500 14.46 38.98 19.23
N LEU A 501 14.42 38.43 18.02
CA LEU A 501 13.39 38.70 17.01
C LEU A 501 12.17 37.77 17.07
N ARG A 502 12.17 36.80 17.99
CA ARG A 502 11.11 35.77 18.15
C ARG A 502 10.80 35.01 16.87
N VAL A 503 11.85 34.57 16.19
CA VAL A 503 11.76 33.81 14.94
C VAL A 503 12.29 32.39 15.16
N ARG A 504 11.65 31.40 14.52
CA ARG A 504 11.98 29.97 14.72
C ARG A 504 13.24 29.51 13.98
N GLY A 505 13.64 30.25 12.95
CA GLY A 505 14.75 29.91 12.06
C GLY A 505 15.16 31.11 11.21
N PRO A 506 16.28 31.02 10.46
CA PRO A 506 16.77 32.12 9.64
C PRO A 506 15.78 32.55 8.54
N GLU A 507 14.92 31.65 8.07
CA GLU A 507 13.93 31.92 7.02
C GLU A 507 12.89 32.94 7.47
N GLY A 508 12.44 32.85 8.73
CA GLY A 508 11.42 33.78 9.23
C GLY A 508 11.93 35.22 9.40
N LEU A 509 13.24 35.46 9.30
CA LEU A 509 13.83 36.80 9.32
C LEU A 509 13.38 37.65 8.10
N GLU A 510 12.93 37.01 7.03
CA GLU A 510 12.36 37.68 5.86
C GLU A 510 11.18 38.58 6.24
N SER A 511 10.33 38.11 7.15
CA SER A 511 9.12 38.80 7.61
C SER A 511 9.38 39.93 8.61
N VAL A 512 10.58 39.99 9.20
CA VAL A 512 10.93 40.96 10.25
C VAL A 512 11.18 42.34 9.64
N PRO A 513 10.82 43.47 10.27
CA PRO A 513 11.23 44.80 9.81
C PRO A 513 12.76 44.93 9.70
N LEU A 514 13.25 45.69 8.71
CA LEU A 514 14.70 45.85 8.51
C LEU A 514 15.38 46.56 9.70
N GLU A 515 14.68 47.46 10.37
CA GLU A 515 15.19 48.17 11.55
C GLU A 515 15.50 47.20 12.69
N ASP A 516 14.54 46.33 13.04
CA ASP A 516 14.72 45.30 14.07
C ASP A 516 15.83 44.30 13.69
N LEU A 517 15.91 43.91 12.41
CA LEU A 517 16.96 43.00 11.93
C LEU A 517 18.37 43.59 12.08
N LYS A 518 18.51 44.91 11.97
CA LYS A 518 19.78 45.61 12.19
C LYS A 518 20.19 45.63 13.66
N GLU A 519 19.24 45.63 14.60
CA GLU A 519 19.56 45.59 16.03
C GLU A 519 20.30 44.30 16.43
N VAL A 520 20.03 43.19 15.73
CA VAL A 520 20.67 41.89 15.98
C VAL A 520 21.86 41.59 15.05
N GLU A 521 22.23 42.52 14.16
CA GLU A 521 23.38 42.39 13.27
C GLU A 521 24.70 42.02 13.98
N PRO A 522 25.01 42.57 15.18
CA PRO A 522 26.23 42.17 15.89
C PRO A 522 26.28 40.67 16.18
N TYR A 523 25.15 40.06 16.55
CA TYR A 523 25.07 38.62 16.80
C TYR A 523 25.18 37.79 15.51
N LEU A 524 24.60 38.26 14.40
CA LEU A 524 24.73 37.59 13.11
C LEU A 524 26.17 37.63 12.59
N THR A 525 26.83 38.77 12.75
CA THR A 525 28.23 38.95 12.37
C THR A 525 29.16 38.10 13.24
N ASP A 526 28.92 38.08 14.56
CA ASP A 526 29.67 37.23 15.50
C ASP A 526 29.45 35.73 15.21
N ALA A 527 28.23 35.32 14.87
CA ALA A 527 27.94 33.94 14.49
C ALA A 527 28.80 33.48 13.29
N VAL A 528 28.84 34.28 12.21
CA VAL A 528 29.66 33.99 11.02
C VAL A 528 31.16 34.06 11.34
N ALA A 529 31.59 34.99 12.19
CA ALA A 529 33.00 35.13 12.58
C ALA A 529 33.51 33.92 13.39
N ARG A 530 32.65 33.32 14.21
CA ARG A 530 32.98 32.11 15.00
C ARG A 530 33.07 30.87 14.13
N ALA A 531 32.08 30.68 13.25
CA ALA A 531 32.09 29.61 12.28
C ALA A 531 31.19 29.98 11.08
N GLU A 532 31.64 29.65 9.87
CA GLU A 532 30.87 29.83 8.64
C GLU A 532 29.78 28.75 8.49
N GLU A 533 28.94 28.58 9.51
CA GLU A 533 27.79 27.68 9.46
C GLU A 533 26.74 28.20 8.47
N ALA A 534 26.16 27.30 7.69
CA ALA A 534 25.25 27.67 6.59
C ALA A 534 24.04 28.52 7.03
N THR A 535 23.48 28.26 8.22
CA THR A 535 22.33 29.01 8.76
C THR A 535 22.71 30.42 9.23
N ALA A 536 23.92 30.60 9.74
CA ALA A 536 24.45 31.92 10.10
C ALA A 536 24.76 32.75 8.86
N LEU A 537 25.38 32.12 7.84
CA LEU A 537 25.62 32.73 6.53
C LEU A 537 24.31 33.14 5.84
N LEU A 538 23.28 32.30 5.90
CA LEU A 538 21.95 32.61 5.38
C LEU A 538 21.34 33.85 6.05
N ALA A 539 21.34 33.90 7.39
CA ALA A 539 20.79 35.02 8.14
C ALA A 539 21.51 36.35 7.84
N LEU A 540 22.85 36.34 7.81
CA LEU A 540 23.62 37.53 7.46
C LEU A 540 23.46 37.91 5.98
N GLY A 541 23.44 36.92 5.08
CA GLY A 541 23.20 37.12 3.65
C GLY A 541 21.84 37.74 3.36
N LEU A 542 20.79 37.30 4.07
CA LEU A 542 19.45 37.90 4.02
C LEU A 542 19.46 39.36 4.45
N LEU A 543 20.11 39.68 5.59
CA LEU A 543 20.24 41.08 6.03
C LEU A 543 20.92 41.92 4.95
N ARG A 544 22.06 41.47 4.40
CA ARG A 544 22.78 42.19 3.34
C ARG A 544 21.94 42.35 2.07
N HIS A 545 21.15 41.34 1.70
CA HIS A 545 20.26 41.42 0.56
C HIS A 545 19.21 42.53 0.78
N ARG A 546 18.58 42.56 1.96
CA ARG A 546 17.55 43.56 2.30
C ARG A 546 18.10 44.97 2.50
N GLU A 547 19.38 45.11 2.80
CA GLU A 547 20.09 46.41 2.79
C GLU A 547 20.41 46.91 1.38
N GLY A 548 20.17 46.12 0.32
CA GLY A 548 20.59 46.42 -1.05
C GLY A 548 22.09 46.18 -1.30
N ARG A 549 22.82 45.59 -0.34
CA ARG A 549 24.24 45.21 -0.47
C ARG A 549 24.36 43.87 -1.18
N HIS A 550 23.83 43.79 -2.40
CA HIS A 550 23.67 42.53 -3.14
C HIS A 550 24.99 41.80 -3.43
N THR A 551 26.11 42.53 -3.58
CA THR A 551 27.45 41.93 -3.79
C THR A 551 27.92 41.14 -2.57
N GLU A 552 27.70 41.65 -1.36
CA GLU A 552 28.03 40.96 -0.12
C GLU A 552 27.06 39.83 0.18
N ALA A 553 25.77 40.08 -0.08
CA ALA A 553 24.72 39.06 0.04
C ALA A 553 25.04 37.85 -0.83
N LEU A 554 25.43 38.06 -2.09
CA LEU A 554 25.80 36.99 -3.02
C LEU A 554 26.88 36.09 -2.43
N ARG A 555 27.97 36.65 -1.86
CA ARG A 555 29.04 35.85 -1.26
C ARG A 555 28.54 34.95 -0.13
N TYR A 556 27.73 35.50 0.79
CA TYR A 556 27.22 34.74 1.93
C TYR A 556 26.17 33.69 1.51
N LEU A 557 25.27 34.06 0.61
CA LEU A 557 24.19 33.18 0.13
C LEU A 557 24.73 32.03 -0.73
N GLU A 558 25.78 32.26 -1.53
CA GLU A 558 26.45 31.16 -2.24
C GLU A 558 27.06 30.14 -1.29
N ALA A 559 27.75 30.59 -0.24
CA ALA A 559 28.33 29.70 0.76
C ALA A 559 27.23 28.95 1.54
N ALA A 560 26.16 29.67 1.93
CA ALA A 560 24.99 29.08 2.59
C ALA A 560 24.29 28.04 1.71
N ALA A 561 24.16 28.27 0.40
CA ALA A 561 23.51 27.36 -0.53
C ALA A 561 24.34 26.09 -0.82
N ARG A 562 25.68 26.16 -0.74
CA ARG A 562 26.57 24.99 -0.88
C ARG A 562 26.46 24.07 0.33
N GLU A 563 26.71 24.61 1.52
CA GLU A 563 26.79 23.83 2.78
C GLU A 563 25.44 23.60 3.47
N GLY A 564 24.41 24.35 3.09
CA GLY A 564 23.07 24.27 3.68
C GLY A 564 22.36 22.95 3.42
N GLN A 565 21.37 22.67 4.27
CA GLN A 565 20.50 21.50 4.20
C GLN A 565 19.02 21.89 4.29
N GLY A 566 18.14 21.03 3.78
CA GLY A 566 16.69 21.20 3.89
C GLY A 566 16.17 22.54 3.35
N GLU A 567 15.14 23.07 4.01
CA GLU A 567 14.46 24.31 3.62
C GLU A 567 15.39 25.53 3.61
N SER A 568 16.33 25.63 4.56
CA SER A 568 17.32 26.71 4.60
C SER A 568 18.18 26.78 3.34
N LYS A 569 18.52 25.62 2.76
CA LYS A 569 19.25 25.56 1.48
C LYS A 569 18.40 26.09 0.33
N GLY A 570 17.12 25.70 0.30
CA GLY A 570 16.16 26.20 -0.69
C GLY A 570 15.99 27.71 -0.60
N PHE A 571 15.88 28.23 0.61
CA PHE A 571 15.76 29.65 0.88
C PHE A 571 17.03 30.43 0.52
N ALA A 572 18.22 29.87 0.77
CA ALA A 572 19.49 30.44 0.32
C ALA A 572 19.55 30.57 -1.21
N TYR A 573 19.15 29.53 -1.95
CA TYR A 573 19.10 29.58 -3.42
C TYR A 573 18.08 30.60 -3.94
N HIS A 574 16.94 30.75 -3.27
CA HIS A 574 15.92 31.75 -3.62
C HIS A 574 16.50 33.16 -3.53
N LEU A 575 17.04 33.54 -2.36
CA LEU A 575 17.65 34.86 -2.17
C LEU A 575 18.89 35.07 -3.05
N LEU A 576 19.64 34.00 -3.34
CA LEU A 576 20.76 34.06 -4.27
C LEU A 576 20.29 34.42 -5.68
N ALA A 577 19.19 33.82 -6.14
CA ALA A 577 18.61 34.14 -7.44
C ALA A 577 18.16 35.60 -7.50
N GLU A 578 17.48 36.10 -6.47
CA GLU A 578 17.06 37.50 -6.38
C GLU A 578 18.25 38.47 -6.34
N ALA A 579 19.30 38.15 -5.57
CA ALA A 579 20.52 38.95 -5.52
C ALA A 579 21.23 39.00 -6.88
N LYS A 580 21.34 37.86 -7.57
CA LYS A 580 21.90 37.78 -8.92
C LYS A 580 21.09 38.57 -9.95
N GLN A 581 19.76 38.50 -9.86
CA GLN A 581 18.87 39.28 -10.71
C GLN A 581 19.06 40.77 -10.48
N ALA A 582 19.14 41.23 -9.23
CA ALA A 582 19.41 42.63 -8.89
C ALA A 582 20.78 43.13 -9.40
N LEU A 583 21.77 42.23 -9.45
CA LEU A 583 23.11 42.51 -9.99
C LEU A 583 23.21 42.39 -11.52
N GLY A 584 22.14 41.99 -12.21
CA GLY A 584 22.11 41.87 -13.67
C GLY A 584 22.83 40.64 -14.23
N HIS A 585 22.91 39.54 -13.47
CA HIS A 585 23.44 38.27 -13.97
C HIS A 585 22.56 37.68 -15.09
N PRO A 586 23.11 36.77 -15.93
CA PRO A 586 22.33 36.09 -16.96
C PRO A 586 21.09 35.40 -16.39
N MET A 587 19.94 35.57 -17.06
CA MET A 587 18.67 35.03 -16.57
C MET A 587 18.67 33.49 -16.48
N THR A 588 19.48 32.82 -17.29
CA THR A 588 19.72 31.37 -17.21
C THR A 588 20.26 30.94 -15.85
N GLU A 589 21.19 31.71 -15.28
CA GLU A 589 21.73 31.43 -13.95
C GLU A 589 20.68 31.68 -12.86
N VAL A 590 19.95 32.80 -12.97
CA VAL A 590 18.89 33.19 -12.03
C VAL A 590 17.80 32.11 -11.99
N LEU A 591 17.26 31.72 -13.14
CA LEU A 591 16.23 30.67 -13.24
C LEU A 591 16.78 29.31 -12.78
N GLY A 592 18.06 29.02 -13.04
CA GLY A 592 18.74 27.82 -12.53
C GLY A 592 18.87 27.79 -11.01
N ASP A 593 19.05 28.95 -10.36
CA ASP A 593 19.02 29.08 -8.91
C ASP A 593 17.59 28.94 -8.36
N HIS A 594 16.56 29.54 -8.99
CA HIS A 594 15.15 29.29 -8.61
C HIS A 594 14.75 27.81 -8.75
N LYS A 595 15.23 27.12 -9.79
CA LYS A 595 15.02 25.67 -9.95
C LYS A 595 15.65 24.88 -8.79
N ARG A 596 16.86 25.23 -8.39
CA ARG A 596 17.54 24.61 -7.24
C ARG A 596 16.84 24.94 -5.93
N ALA A 597 16.37 26.17 -5.76
CA ALA A 597 15.57 26.59 -4.61
C ALA A 597 14.31 25.72 -4.50
N HIS A 598 13.57 25.56 -5.61
CA HIS A 598 12.36 24.77 -5.68
C HIS A 598 12.54 23.31 -5.25
N ALA A 599 13.72 22.72 -5.50
CA ALA A 599 14.03 21.34 -5.11
C ALA A 599 14.07 21.12 -3.58
N PHE A 600 14.31 22.18 -2.81
CA PHE A 600 14.42 22.13 -1.35
C PHE A 600 13.30 22.91 -0.63
N ARG A 601 12.76 23.96 -1.26
CA ARG A 601 11.64 24.78 -0.81
C ARG A 601 10.55 24.74 -1.88
N ALA A 602 9.44 24.06 -1.63
CA ALA A 602 8.36 24.01 -2.60
C ALA A 602 7.78 25.41 -2.83
N TYR A 603 7.83 25.86 -4.08
CA TYR A 603 7.23 27.11 -4.52
C TYR A 603 5.74 26.91 -4.75
N GLY A 604 4.97 27.97 -4.55
CA GLY A 604 3.55 27.99 -4.87
C GLY A 604 3.31 27.90 -6.38
N VAL A 605 2.10 27.47 -6.76
CA VAL A 605 1.68 27.33 -8.18
C VAL A 605 1.80 28.67 -8.93
N GLU A 606 1.48 29.78 -8.27
CA GLU A 606 1.54 31.12 -8.85
C GLU A 606 2.99 31.57 -9.13
N GLU A 607 3.89 31.32 -8.18
CA GLU A 607 5.32 31.64 -8.33
C GLU A 607 5.96 30.79 -9.44
N LEU A 608 5.65 29.49 -9.48
CA LEU A 608 6.09 28.61 -10.57
C LEU A 608 5.56 29.05 -11.93
N PHE A 609 4.32 29.52 -11.99
CA PHE A 609 3.76 30.05 -13.23
C PHE A 609 4.46 31.35 -13.67
N ALA A 610 4.72 32.28 -12.73
CA ALA A 610 5.48 33.50 -13.02
C ALA A 610 6.89 33.19 -13.53
N LEU A 611 7.59 32.23 -12.92
CA LEU A 611 8.91 31.77 -13.37
C LEU A 611 8.84 31.08 -14.74
N ALA A 612 7.79 30.29 -15.02
CA ALA A 612 7.58 29.67 -16.32
C ALA A 612 7.37 30.74 -17.41
N GLN A 613 6.57 31.77 -17.12
CA GLN A 613 6.33 32.89 -18.03
C GLN A 613 7.61 33.68 -18.27
N GLN A 614 8.35 34.04 -17.21
CA GLN A 614 9.61 34.75 -17.32
C GLN A 614 10.65 33.95 -18.12
N ALA A 615 10.75 32.63 -17.89
CA ALA A 615 11.62 31.76 -18.66
C ALA A 615 11.24 31.73 -20.15
N TYR A 616 9.94 31.67 -20.46
CA TYR A 616 9.46 31.70 -21.84
C TYR A 616 9.77 33.03 -22.55
N GLU A 617 9.51 34.16 -21.89
CA GLU A 617 9.78 35.50 -22.43
C GLU A 617 11.27 35.72 -22.74
N GLN A 618 12.15 35.01 -22.06
CA GLN A 618 13.61 35.08 -22.23
C GLN A 618 14.16 34.01 -23.20
N GLY A 619 13.30 33.21 -23.81
CA GLY A 619 13.69 32.17 -24.78
C GLY A 619 14.13 30.84 -24.14
N GLU A 620 14.07 30.71 -22.82
CA GLU A 620 14.46 29.51 -22.07
C GLU A 620 13.32 28.48 -22.02
N THR A 621 12.99 27.92 -23.19
CA THR A 621 11.83 27.02 -23.37
C THR A 621 11.90 25.75 -22.53
N VAL A 622 13.10 25.23 -22.21
CA VAL A 622 13.26 24.02 -21.39
C VAL A 622 12.90 24.30 -19.93
N LEU A 623 13.44 25.37 -19.36
CA LEU A 623 13.13 25.78 -17.98
C LEU A 623 11.66 26.20 -17.85
N ALA A 624 11.12 26.89 -18.86
CA ALA A 624 9.70 27.23 -18.90
C ALA A 624 8.80 26.00 -18.81
N ARG A 625 9.11 24.94 -19.58
CA ARG A 625 8.38 23.66 -19.52
C ARG A 625 8.55 22.96 -18.18
N GLU A 626 9.73 22.98 -17.56
CA GLU A 626 9.96 22.35 -16.26
C GLU A 626 9.15 23.01 -15.14
N PHE A 627 9.14 24.34 -15.07
CA PHE A 627 8.30 25.06 -14.09
C PHE A 627 6.81 24.82 -14.36
N LEU A 628 6.41 24.88 -15.64
CA LEU A 628 5.02 24.64 -16.04
C LEU A 628 4.55 23.20 -15.78
N ALA A 629 5.43 22.21 -15.88
CA ALA A 629 5.11 20.83 -15.54
C ALA A 629 4.69 20.71 -14.06
N ARG A 630 5.35 21.44 -13.15
CA ARG A 630 4.98 21.46 -11.72
C ARG A 630 3.65 22.17 -11.46
N VAL A 631 3.37 23.23 -12.22
CA VAL A 631 2.04 23.89 -12.22
C VAL A 631 0.96 22.90 -12.67
N ARG A 632 1.23 22.13 -13.73
CA ARG A 632 0.31 21.12 -14.26
C ARG A 632 0.06 19.97 -13.29
N ASP A 633 1.11 19.47 -12.63
CA ASP A 633 1.01 18.40 -11.61
C ASP A 633 0.13 18.83 -10.43
N SER A 634 0.13 20.13 -10.10
CA SER A 634 -0.70 20.70 -9.04
C SER A 634 -2.17 20.87 -9.46
N GLY A 635 -2.48 20.89 -10.76
CA GLY A 635 -3.83 21.08 -11.29
C GLY A 635 -4.28 22.55 -11.34
N LEU A 636 -5.23 22.85 -12.24
CA LEU A 636 -5.75 24.21 -12.43
C LEU A 636 -6.59 24.69 -11.24
N GLU A 637 -7.18 23.79 -10.44
CA GLU A 637 -8.00 24.19 -9.29
C GLU A 637 -7.22 24.93 -8.20
N HIS A 638 -5.90 24.76 -8.14
CA HIS A 638 -5.03 25.43 -7.15
C HIS A 638 -4.52 26.80 -7.64
N PHE A 639 -4.81 27.17 -8.88
CA PHE A 639 -4.42 28.46 -9.45
C PHE A 639 -5.53 29.50 -9.23
N ARG A 640 -5.22 30.62 -8.55
CA ARG A 640 -6.21 31.67 -8.24
C ARG A 640 -6.36 32.71 -9.36
N GLY A 641 -5.42 32.78 -10.30
CA GLY A 641 -5.46 33.69 -11.44
C GLY A 641 -6.35 33.18 -12.59
N ASP A 642 -6.31 33.85 -13.73
CA ASP A 642 -7.01 33.40 -14.96
C ASP A 642 -6.40 32.08 -15.47
N PRO A 643 -7.12 30.94 -15.41
CA PRO A 643 -6.61 29.64 -15.87
C PRO A 643 -6.31 29.64 -17.37
N SER A 644 -6.92 30.56 -18.14
CA SER A 644 -6.66 30.71 -19.56
C SER A 644 -5.21 31.14 -19.84
N ALA A 645 -4.56 31.86 -18.92
CA ALA A 645 -3.16 32.24 -19.06
C ALA A 645 -2.23 31.03 -19.00
N VAL A 646 -2.47 30.12 -18.06
CA VAL A 646 -1.73 28.86 -17.94
C VAL A 646 -1.96 28.01 -19.19
N LEU A 647 -3.21 27.88 -19.63
CA LEU A 647 -3.57 27.08 -20.79
C LEU A 647 -2.95 27.61 -22.09
N ARG A 648 -2.90 28.93 -22.30
CA ARG A 648 -2.21 29.55 -23.45
C ARG A 648 -0.72 29.22 -23.46
N LEU A 649 -0.07 29.28 -22.29
CA LEU A 649 1.36 28.97 -22.18
C LEU A 649 1.63 27.48 -22.44
N VAL A 650 0.78 26.58 -21.92
CA VAL A 650 0.85 25.13 -22.20
C VAL A 650 0.62 24.86 -23.69
N GLU A 651 -0.40 25.47 -24.30
CA GLU A 651 -0.70 25.31 -25.73
C GLU A 651 0.48 25.74 -26.60
N THR A 652 1.16 26.82 -26.23
CA THR A 652 2.30 27.36 -26.97
C THR A 652 3.56 26.51 -26.80
N LEU A 653 3.85 26.04 -25.58
CA LEU A 653 5.08 25.31 -25.27
C LEU A 653 4.99 23.81 -25.57
N GLU A 654 3.83 23.20 -25.40
CA GLU A 654 3.65 21.74 -25.44
C GLU A 654 2.56 21.28 -26.42
N GLY A 655 1.70 22.20 -26.86
CA GLY A 655 0.69 21.95 -27.88
C GLY A 655 -0.74 21.86 -27.33
N PRO A 656 -1.74 21.84 -28.24
CA PRO A 656 -3.16 21.94 -27.89
C PRO A 656 -3.68 20.72 -27.11
N TRP A 657 -3.07 19.54 -27.29
CA TRP A 657 -3.46 18.33 -26.56
C TRP A 657 -3.16 18.43 -25.06
N GLU A 658 -2.01 18.94 -24.67
CA GLU A 658 -1.65 19.07 -23.25
C GLU A 658 -2.52 20.11 -22.55
N ALA A 659 -2.78 21.23 -23.22
CA ALA A 659 -3.73 22.22 -22.73
C ALA A 659 -5.15 21.64 -22.59
N PHE A 660 -5.60 20.86 -23.58
CA PHE A 660 -6.88 20.15 -23.52
C PHE A 660 -6.94 19.19 -22.32
N ARG A 661 -5.94 18.33 -22.12
CA ARG A 661 -5.93 17.35 -21.02
C ARG A 661 -5.97 18.01 -19.65
N LEU A 662 -5.21 19.09 -19.47
CA LEU A 662 -5.19 19.86 -18.24
C LEU A 662 -6.57 20.47 -17.95
N LEU A 663 -7.20 21.09 -18.95
CA LEU A 663 -8.53 21.66 -18.82
C LEU A 663 -9.61 20.58 -18.61
N ALA A 664 -9.58 19.48 -19.35
CA ALA A 664 -10.54 18.38 -19.24
C ALA A 664 -10.56 17.78 -17.83
N ARG A 665 -9.39 17.54 -17.21
CA ARG A 665 -9.28 17.09 -15.82
C ARG A 665 -9.88 18.08 -14.82
N SER A 666 -9.66 19.38 -15.03
CA SER A 666 -10.26 20.42 -14.19
C SER A 666 -11.80 20.45 -14.34
N LEU A 667 -12.30 20.25 -15.56
CA LEU A 667 -13.74 20.19 -15.86
C LEU A 667 -14.44 18.97 -15.25
N GLU A 668 -13.75 17.86 -14.99
CA GLU A 668 -14.32 16.71 -14.27
C GLU A 668 -14.68 17.05 -12.82
N HIS A 669 -13.88 17.91 -12.18
CA HIS A 669 -14.05 18.30 -10.78
C HIS A 669 -14.92 19.57 -10.63
N THR A 670 -15.25 20.23 -11.73
CA THR A 670 -16.05 21.45 -11.76
C THR A 670 -17.53 21.12 -11.95
N ARG A 671 -18.36 21.35 -10.94
CA ARG A 671 -19.80 21.02 -10.99
C ARG A 671 -20.57 21.78 -12.09
N ASN A 672 -20.30 23.08 -12.25
CA ASN A 672 -20.95 23.96 -13.22
C ASN A 672 -19.87 24.76 -13.98
N PRO A 673 -19.24 24.18 -15.01
CA PRO A 673 -18.23 24.88 -15.78
C PRO A 673 -18.86 26.03 -16.58
N SER A 674 -18.13 27.13 -16.74
CA SER A 674 -18.59 28.27 -17.55
C SER A 674 -18.62 27.90 -19.04
N LEU A 675 -19.48 28.57 -19.80
CA LEU A 675 -19.58 28.37 -21.25
C LEU A 675 -18.26 28.65 -21.96
N GLU A 676 -17.53 29.68 -21.51
CA GLU A 676 -16.21 30.06 -22.05
C GLU A 676 -15.15 28.96 -21.86
N LEU A 677 -15.13 28.29 -20.70
CA LEU A 677 -14.19 27.19 -20.45
C LEU A 677 -14.55 25.94 -21.26
N LEU A 678 -15.86 25.66 -21.43
CA LEU A 678 -16.31 24.56 -22.28
C LEU A 678 -16.02 24.83 -23.77
N GLU A 679 -16.20 26.07 -24.22
CA GLU A 679 -15.86 26.50 -25.57
C GLU A 679 -14.34 26.37 -25.82
N LEU A 680 -13.52 26.81 -24.86
CA LEU A 680 -12.06 26.65 -24.91
C LEU A 680 -11.65 25.19 -24.96
N ALA A 681 -12.25 24.34 -24.13
CA ALA A 681 -11.99 22.90 -24.13
C ALA A 681 -12.40 22.26 -25.46
N TYR A 682 -13.55 22.64 -26.02
CA TYR A 682 -13.97 22.20 -27.34
C TYR A 682 -13.00 22.67 -28.41
N ARG A 683 -12.58 23.94 -28.43
CA ARG A 683 -11.59 24.48 -29.38
C ARG A 683 -10.30 23.66 -29.37
N LEU A 684 -9.79 23.32 -28.19
CA LEU A 684 -8.56 22.55 -28.02
C LEU A 684 -8.74 21.07 -28.43
N SER A 685 -9.92 20.49 -28.22
CA SER A 685 -10.22 19.10 -28.56
C SER A 685 -10.48 18.86 -30.05
N ARG A 686 -10.67 19.92 -30.85
CA ARG A 686 -11.01 19.87 -32.29
C ARG A 686 -10.07 19.03 -33.16
N GLY A 687 -8.79 18.93 -32.79
CA GLY A 687 -7.80 18.11 -33.50
C GLY A 687 -7.82 16.62 -33.12
N PHE A 688 -8.59 16.26 -32.10
CA PHE A 688 -8.57 14.96 -31.43
C PHE A 688 -10.00 14.41 -31.23
N SER A 689 -10.89 14.67 -32.18
CA SER A 689 -12.34 14.37 -32.10
C SER A 689 -12.69 12.89 -31.88
N GLN A 690 -11.75 11.98 -32.12
CA GLN A 690 -11.91 10.55 -31.89
C GLN A 690 -11.64 10.13 -30.43
N SER A 691 -11.09 11.00 -29.58
CA SER A 691 -10.87 10.68 -28.16
C SER A 691 -12.18 10.74 -27.38
N GLU A 692 -12.35 9.85 -26.40
CA GLU A 692 -13.54 9.82 -25.54
C GLU A 692 -13.71 11.13 -24.76
N GLU A 693 -12.60 11.73 -24.32
CA GLU A 693 -12.60 13.02 -23.62
C GLU A 693 -13.09 14.16 -24.51
N ALA A 694 -12.67 14.18 -25.78
CA ALA A 694 -13.11 15.18 -26.75
C ALA A 694 -14.62 15.06 -27.03
N GLN A 695 -15.14 13.84 -27.12
CA GLN A 695 -16.57 13.57 -27.29
C GLN A 695 -17.38 13.99 -26.06
N ASN A 696 -16.88 13.71 -24.86
CA ASN A 696 -17.50 14.11 -23.60
C ASN A 696 -17.56 15.65 -23.47
N VAL A 697 -16.46 16.35 -23.74
CA VAL A 697 -16.42 17.83 -23.74
C VAL A 697 -17.39 18.40 -24.77
N ARG A 698 -17.43 17.86 -26.00
CA ARG A 698 -18.42 18.29 -27.01
C ARG A 698 -19.84 18.12 -26.50
N GLY A 699 -20.15 16.99 -25.87
CA GLY A 699 -21.48 16.73 -25.31
C GLY A 699 -21.84 17.69 -24.18
N ARG A 700 -20.92 17.94 -23.25
CA ARG A 700 -21.11 18.93 -22.16
C ARG A 700 -21.28 20.34 -22.70
N TYR A 701 -20.53 20.72 -23.72
CA TYR A 701 -20.65 22.03 -24.36
C TYR A 701 -21.99 22.17 -25.10
N LEU A 702 -22.42 21.15 -25.84
CA LEU A 702 -23.73 21.12 -26.50
C LEU A 702 -24.88 21.24 -25.48
N ALA A 703 -24.81 20.51 -24.36
CA ALA A 703 -25.77 20.61 -23.27
C ALA A 703 -25.81 22.02 -22.67
N ALA A 704 -24.63 22.60 -22.37
CA ALA A 704 -24.53 23.96 -21.84
C ALA A 704 -25.10 25.02 -22.80
N LEU A 705 -24.97 24.84 -24.12
CA LEU A 705 -25.60 25.71 -25.11
C LEU A 705 -27.14 25.63 -25.06
N TYR A 706 -27.70 24.43 -24.90
CA TYR A 706 -29.15 24.26 -24.73
C TYR A 706 -29.65 24.87 -23.42
N ASP A 707 -28.95 24.65 -22.31
CA ASP A 707 -29.29 25.23 -21.00
C ASP A 707 -29.24 26.76 -21.04
N ALA A 708 -28.30 27.33 -21.79
CA ALA A 708 -28.20 28.77 -22.02
C ALA A 708 -29.21 29.31 -23.05
N GLY A 709 -30.07 28.46 -23.63
CA GLY A 709 -31.03 28.82 -24.66
C GLY A 709 -30.42 29.19 -26.02
N GLN A 710 -29.14 28.90 -26.24
CA GLN A 710 -28.39 29.23 -27.47
C GLN A 710 -28.60 28.18 -28.57
N GLN A 711 -29.84 28.01 -29.03
CA GLN A 711 -30.21 27.00 -30.03
C GLN A 711 -29.44 27.15 -31.35
N LEU A 712 -29.23 28.38 -31.83
CA LEU A 712 -28.44 28.66 -33.03
C LEU A 712 -26.96 28.29 -32.85
N GLY A 713 -26.42 28.43 -31.64
CA GLY A 713 -25.05 28.02 -31.31
C GLY A 713 -24.89 26.50 -31.34
N ALA A 714 -25.88 25.77 -30.83
CA ALA A 714 -25.93 24.31 -30.90
C ALA A 714 -26.01 23.80 -32.34
N GLU A 715 -26.87 24.42 -33.18
CA GLU A 715 -26.97 24.09 -34.61
C GLU A 715 -25.63 24.32 -35.33
N ALA A 716 -25.01 25.49 -35.11
CA ALA A 716 -23.73 25.83 -35.73
C ALA A 716 -22.61 24.85 -35.35
N LEU A 717 -22.55 24.43 -34.09
CA LEU A 717 -21.59 23.43 -33.60
C LEU A 717 -21.79 22.08 -34.30
N LEU A 718 -23.01 21.57 -34.34
CA LEU A 718 -23.31 20.27 -34.96
C LEU A 718 -23.05 20.27 -36.48
N LEU A 719 -23.40 21.36 -37.16
CA LEU A 719 -23.08 21.52 -38.58
C LEU A 719 -21.57 21.62 -38.83
N ALA A 720 -20.83 22.32 -37.97
CA ALA A 720 -19.37 22.40 -38.09
C ALA A 720 -18.68 21.06 -37.86
N GLU A 721 -19.20 20.23 -36.96
CA GLU A 721 -18.72 18.86 -36.72
C GLU A 721 -19.00 17.95 -37.92
N LEU A 722 -20.21 18.01 -38.50
CA LEU A 722 -20.55 17.22 -39.70
C LEU A 722 -19.80 17.68 -40.95
N ALA A 723 -19.48 18.97 -41.07
CA ALA A 723 -18.65 19.45 -42.17
C ALA A 723 -17.22 18.87 -42.13
N ARG A 724 -16.73 18.52 -40.92
CA ARG A 724 -15.42 17.91 -40.71
C ARG A 724 -15.46 16.40 -40.82
N THR A 725 -16.49 15.80 -40.25
CA THR A 725 -16.69 14.35 -40.22
C THR A 725 -18.11 14.03 -40.68
N PRO A 726 -18.35 13.94 -42.00
CA PRO A 726 -19.67 13.68 -42.56
C PRO A 726 -20.27 12.34 -42.10
N GLU A 727 -19.42 11.38 -41.75
CA GLU A 727 -19.81 10.02 -41.38
C GLU A 727 -20.14 9.88 -39.88
N ALA A 728 -20.05 10.96 -39.09
CA ALA A 728 -20.25 10.89 -37.64
C ALA A 728 -21.74 10.68 -37.26
N LEU A 729 -22.15 9.41 -37.11
CA LEU A 729 -23.53 9.01 -36.78
C LEU A 729 -24.08 9.72 -35.53
N GLU A 730 -23.31 9.78 -34.45
CA GLU A 730 -23.71 10.46 -33.19
C GLU A 730 -24.05 11.94 -33.40
N VAL A 731 -23.29 12.64 -34.25
CA VAL A 731 -23.54 14.06 -34.55
C VAL A 731 -24.78 14.21 -35.45
N ARG A 732 -25.03 13.24 -36.35
CA ARG A 732 -26.26 13.20 -37.15
C ARG A 732 -27.49 12.97 -36.28
N TYR A 733 -27.39 12.11 -35.26
CA TYR A 733 -28.45 11.91 -34.28
C TYR A 733 -28.71 13.18 -33.48
N ASP A 734 -27.66 13.79 -32.91
CA ASP A 734 -27.77 15.05 -32.15
C ASP A 734 -28.39 16.18 -33.02
N LEU A 735 -28.05 16.25 -34.33
CA LEU A 735 -28.63 17.23 -35.25
C LEU A 735 -30.07 16.92 -35.66
N ALA A 736 -30.42 15.65 -35.84
CA ALA A 736 -31.79 15.25 -36.11
C ALA A 736 -32.70 15.58 -34.91
N GLU A 737 -32.23 15.29 -33.69
CA GLU A 737 -32.92 15.68 -32.46
C GLU A 737 -33.04 17.19 -32.30
N HIS A 738 -31.99 17.95 -32.64
CA HIS A 738 -32.06 19.42 -32.66
C HIS A 738 -33.19 19.93 -33.56
N TYR A 739 -33.30 19.39 -34.78
CA TYR A 739 -34.36 19.77 -35.72
C TYR A 739 -35.75 19.32 -35.26
N GLU A 740 -35.87 18.20 -34.55
CA GLU A 740 -37.13 17.78 -33.93
C GLU A 740 -37.55 18.76 -32.82
N ARG A 741 -36.62 19.12 -31.93
CA ARG A 741 -36.85 20.09 -30.82
C ARG A 741 -37.27 21.46 -31.33
N THR A 742 -36.76 21.88 -32.47
CA THR A 742 -37.08 23.18 -33.11
C THR A 742 -38.29 23.12 -34.04
N GLY A 743 -38.96 21.96 -34.16
CA GLY A 743 -40.16 21.77 -35.00
C GLY A 743 -39.88 21.63 -36.50
N ALA A 744 -38.61 21.51 -36.90
CA ALA A 744 -38.16 21.34 -38.28
C ALA A 744 -38.16 19.85 -38.72
N TYR A 745 -39.30 19.17 -38.57
CA TYR A 745 -39.42 17.70 -38.77
C TYR A 745 -38.96 17.19 -40.14
N LYS A 746 -39.10 17.99 -41.22
CA LYS A 746 -38.58 17.63 -42.54
C LYS A 746 -37.05 17.50 -42.54
N LYS A 747 -36.35 18.46 -41.93
CA LYS A 747 -34.89 18.44 -41.81
C LYS A 747 -34.44 17.29 -40.90
N ALA A 748 -35.19 17.01 -39.84
CA ALA A 748 -34.91 15.87 -38.97
C ALA A 748 -34.99 14.53 -39.72
N ALA A 749 -36.07 14.31 -40.48
CA ALA A 749 -36.25 13.12 -41.30
C ALA A 749 -35.12 12.93 -42.32
N GLU A 750 -34.66 14.02 -42.96
CA GLU A 750 -33.50 14.00 -43.86
C GLU A 750 -32.21 13.56 -43.15
N GLN A 751 -31.96 14.02 -41.91
CA GLN A 751 -30.77 13.63 -41.15
C GLN A 751 -30.84 12.16 -40.69
N TRP A 752 -32.02 11.67 -40.28
CA TRP A 752 -32.22 10.26 -39.96
C TRP A 752 -32.01 9.36 -41.19
N ARG A 753 -32.47 9.78 -42.36
CA ARG A 753 -32.24 9.05 -43.63
C ARG A 753 -30.74 8.99 -43.97
N LYS A 754 -30.03 10.11 -43.83
CA LYS A 754 -28.57 10.13 -44.01
C LYS A 754 -27.85 9.27 -42.96
N ALA A 755 -28.36 9.19 -41.73
CA ALA A 755 -27.79 8.30 -40.72
C ALA A 755 -28.01 6.82 -41.08
N LEU A 756 -29.16 6.46 -41.65
CA LEU A 756 -29.39 5.13 -42.22
C LEU A 756 -28.39 4.81 -43.34
N GLU A 757 -28.19 5.75 -44.27
CA GLU A 757 -27.24 5.60 -45.36
C GLU A 757 -25.80 5.41 -44.85
N VAL A 758 -25.39 6.16 -43.83
CA VAL A 758 -24.07 6.01 -43.21
C VAL A 758 -23.96 4.67 -42.48
N ALA A 759 -24.95 4.28 -41.68
CA ALA A 759 -24.93 2.98 -40.98
C ALA A 759 -24.85 1.81 -41.98
N TYR A 760 -25.55 1.92 -43.11
CA TYR A 760 -25.65 0.85 -44.09
C TYR A 760 -24.48 0.79 -45.06
N TYR A 761 -24.11 1.91 -45.69
CA TYR A 761 -23.08 1.92 -46.72
C TYR A 761 -21.67 2.16 -46.16
N TRP A 762 -21.53 2.93 -45.09
CA TRP A 762 -20.23 3.28 -44.51
C TRP A 762 -19.81 2.33 -43.39
N GLU A 763 -20.59 2.24 -42.31
CA GLU A 763 -20.31 1.36 -41.17
C GLU A 763 -20.57 -0.12 -41.50
N LYS A 764 -21.44 -0.40 -42.48
CA LYS A 764 -21.86 -1.75 -42.90
C LYS A 764 -22.46 -2.56 -41.75
N ASP A 765 -23.08 -1.88 -40.79
CA ASP A 765 -23.74 -2.50 -39.66
C ASP A 765 -25.22 -2.74 -40.02
N LEU A 766 -25.53 -3.98 -40.36
CA LEU A 766 -26.88 -4.40 -40.75
C LEU A 766 -27.87 -4.31 -39.59
N GLU A 767 -27.43 -4.52 -38.35
CA GLU A 767 -28.30 -4.47 -37.17
C GLU A 767 -28.66 -3.02 -36.85
N LEU A 768 -27.66 -2.13 -36.84
CA LEU A 768 -27.88 -0.70 -36.67
C LEU A 768 -28.71 -0.10 -37.80
N SER A 769 -28.45 -0.48 -39.05
CA SER A 769 -29.22 -0.04 -40.21
C SER A 769 -30.68 -0.47 -40.13
N ARG A 770 -30.93 -1.74 -39.77
CA ARG A 770 -32.27 -2.27 -39.51
C ARG A 770 -32.96 -1.50 -38.38
N GLU A 771 -32.23 -1.15 -37.33
CA GLU A 771 -32.77 -0.43 -36.19
C GLU A 771 -33.16 1.02 -36.56
N ILE A 772 -32.29 1.75 -37.27
CA ILE A 772 -32.60 3.10 -37.78
C ILE A 772 -33.77 3.03 -38.77
N LEU A 773 -33.79 2.04 -39.65
CA LEU A 773 -34.87 1.85 -40.62
C LEU A 773 -36.21 1.54 -39.94
N ARG A 774 -36.23 0.69 -38.92
CA ARG A 774 -37.43 0.43 -38.10
C ARG A 774 -37.96 1.74 -37.52
N ASN A 775 -37.08 2.60 -37.00
CA ASN A 775 -37.46 3.88 -36.42
C ASN A 775 -37.98 4.87 -37.49
N LEU A 776 -37.39 4.88 -38.69
CA LEU A 776 -37.87 5.68 -39.81
C LEU A 776 -39.24 5.19 -40.33
N LEU A 777 -39.44 3.88 -40.46
CA LEU A 777 -40.72 3.26 -40.83
C LEU A 777 -41.80 3.54 -39.78
N PHE A 778 -41.41 3.67 -38.53
CA PHE A 778 -42.30 4.08 -37.45
C PHE A 778 -42.80 5.53 -37.63
N LEU A 779 -41.89 6.45 -37.99
CA LEU A 779 -42.21 7.85 -38.26
C LEU A 779 -43.02 8.03 -39.57
N ASN A 780 -42.69 7.27 -40.61
CA ASN A 780 -43.35 7.37 -41.91
C ASN A 780 -43.49 5.98 -42.61
N PRO A 781 -44.49 5.16 -42.24
CA PRO A 781 -44.62 3.77 -42.71
C PRO A 781 -45.00 3.65 -44.19
N THR A 782 -45.52 4.74 -44.76
CA THR A 782 -45.94 4.81 -46.17
C THR A 782 -44.86 5.40 -47.07
N ASP A 783 -43.67 5.69 -46.55
CA ASP A 783 -42.55 6.19 -47.36
C ASP A 783 -42.03 5.09 -48.29
N PRO A 784 -42.20 5.22 -49.62
CA PRO A 784 -41.72 4.21 -50.56
C PRO A 784 -40.20 4.06 -50.53
N ASP A 785 -39.46 5.10 -50.17
CA ASP A 785 -37.98 5.05 -50.10
C ASP A 785 -37.52 4.12 -48.96
N LEU A 786 -38.23 4.09 -47.83
CA LEU A 786 -37.91 3.22 -46.71
C LEU A 786 -38.21 1.75 -47.00
N GLN A 787 -39.21 1.48 -47.84
CA GLN A 787 -39.47 0.12 -48.33
C GLN A 787 -38.33 -0.37 -49.21
N LEU A 788 -37.75 0.51 -50.03
CA LEU A 788 -36.57 0.18 -50.84
C LEU A 788 -35.38 -0.21 -49.95
N TYR A 789 -35.08 0.58 -48.91
CA TYR A 789 -34.02 0.27 -47.95
C TYR A 789 -34.24 -1.06 -47.21
N LEU A 790 -35.49 -1.44 -46.93
CA LEU A 790 -35.81 -2.73 -46.33
C LEU A 790 -35.48 -3.90 -47.27
N GLU A 791 -35.80 -3.78 -48.56
CA GLU A 791 -35.48 -4.81 -49.55
C GLU A 791 -33.96 -4.91 -49.78
N GLU A 792 -33.24 -3.79 -49.75
CA GLU A 792 -31.77 -3.79 -49.80
C GLU A 792 -31.16 -4.51 -48.59
N LEU A 793 -31.63 -4.21 -47.36
CA LEU A 793 -31.16 -4.89 -46.15
C LEU A 793 -31.44 -6.39 -46.17
N LYS A 794 -32.59 -6.83 -46.67
CA LYS A 794 -32.91 -8.26 -46.85
C LYS A 794 -31.98 -8.94 -47.83
N ALA A 795 -31.72 -8.30 -48.97
CA ALA A 795 -30.80 -8.85 -49.98
C ALA A 795 -29.40 -9.06 -49.39
N THR A 796 -28.92 -8.09 -48.61
CA THR A 796 -27.61 -8.14 -47.96
C THR A 796 -27.59 -9.15 -46.80
N SER A 797 -28.61 -9.18 -45.94
CA SER A 797 -28.75 -10.18 -44.87
C SER A 797 -28.77 -11.60 -45.40
N LYS A 798 -29.48 -11.85 -46.51
CA LYS A 798 -29.50 -13.14 -47.19
C LYS A 798 -28.11 -13.52 -47.73
N ALA A 799 -27.38 -12.58 -48.32
CA ALA A 799 -26.03 -12.82 -48.83
C ALA A 799 -25.03 -13.13 -47.69
N VAL A 800 -25.11 -12.40 -46.57
CA VAL A 800 -24.28 -12.63 -45.37
C VAL A 800 -24.61 -13.99 -44.74
N ALA A 801 -25.88 -14.31 -44.56
CA ALA A 801 -26.35 -15.61 -44.06
C ALA A 801 -25.85 -16.80 -44.89
N GLN A 802 -25.80 -16.64 -46.22
CA GLN A 802 -25.24 -17.64 -47.14
C GLN A 802 -23.73 -17.81 -47.00
N LEU A 803 -22.99 -16.73 -46.71
CA LEU A 803 -21.54 -16.78 -46.49
C LEU A 803 -21.19 -17.41 -45.14
N ASP A 804 -21.95 -17.10 -44.10
CA ASP A 804 -21.67 -17.54 -42.72
C ASP A 804 -22.31 -18.89 -42.36
N GLY A 805 -23.20 -19.42 -43.20
CA GLY A 805 -23.91 -20.69 -42.95
C GLY A 805 -24.94 -20.61 -41.82
N VAL A 806 -25.41 -19.41 -41.51
CA VAL A 806 -26.39 -19.10 -40.44
C VAL A 806 -27.76 -18.80 -41.09
N PRO A 807 -28.90 -19.08 -40.44
CA PRO A 807 -30.21 -18.65 -40.93
C PRO A 807 -30.30 -17.12 -41.12
N ASP A 808 -30.92 -16.70 -42.22
CA ASP A 808 -31.14 -15.28 -42.55
C ASP A 808 -32.04 -14.59 -41.51
N ALA A 809 -31.47 -13.62 -40.81
CA ALA A 809 -32.13 -12.90 -39.73
C ALA A 809 -33.28 -11.99 -40.19
N LEU A 810 -33.28 -11.59 -41.47
CA LEU A 810 -34.32 -10.73 -42.07
C LEU A 810 -35.28 -11.49 -43.00
N ALA A 811 -35.20 -12.82 -43.03
CA ALA A 811 -36.08 -13.65 -43.84
C ALA A 811 -37.55 -13.41 -43.46
N GLY A 812 -38.35 -12.95 -44.42
CA GLY A 812 -39.78 -12.68 -44.21
C GLY A 812 -40.09 -11.40 -43.42
N ALA A 813 -39.10 -10.54 -43.15
CA ALA A 813 -39.35 -9.24 -42.55
C ALA A 813 -40.28 -8.40 -43.45
N THR A 814 -41.24 -7.70 -42.86
CA THR A 814 -42.12 -6.74 -43.51
C THR A 814 -42.09 -5.46 -42.68
N PRO A 815 -42.47 -4.29 -43.24
CA PRO A 815 -42.59 -3.07 -42.44
C PRO A 815 -43.44 -3.32 -41.19
N ASP A 816 -44.55 -4.04 -41.37
CA ASP A 816 -45.45 -4.48 -40.31
C ASP A 816 -44.81 -5.43 -39.28
N SER A 817 -43.98 -6.39 -39.70
CA SER A 817 -43.32 -7.32 -38.75
C SER A 817 -42.20 -6.64 -37.98
N LEU A 818 -41.46 -5.71 -38.59
CA LEU A 818 -40.42 -4.92 -37.91
C LEU A 818 -41.03 -3.97 -36.87
N LEU A 819 -42.23 -3.43 -37.13
CA LEU A 819 -42.99 -2.64 -36.16
C LEU A 819 -43.50 -3.48 -34.97
N LYS A 820 -43.77 -4.78 -35.19
CA LYS A 820 -44.30 -5.72 -34.17
C LYS A 820 -43.20 -6.41 -33.37
N GLU A 821 -41.96 -6.29 -33.79
CA GLU A 821 -40.82 -6.96 -33.18
C GLU A 821 -40.43 -6.34 -31.82
N GLY A 822 -40.32 -7.17 -30.78
CA GLY A 822 -39.95 -6.72 -29.44
C GLY A 822 -41.11 -6.27 -28.55
N LEU A 823 -42.37 -6.34 -29.03
CA LEU A 823 -43.54 -6.10 -28.17
C LEU A 823 -43.72 -7.26 -27.18
N PRO A 824 -43.87 -6.97 -25.87
CA PRO A 824 -44.03 -8.01 -24.85
C PRO A 824 -45.36 -8.77 -25.04
N ARG A 825 -45.32 -10.10 -24.90
CA ARG A 825 -46.55 -10.90 -24.78
C ARG A 825 -47.08 -10.72 -23.36
N PHE A 826 -48.19 -10.00 -23.23
CA PHE A 826 -48.79 -9.65 -21.95
C PHE A 826 -49.97 -10.58 -21.61
N HIS A 827 -50.04 -11.03 -20.36
CA HIS A 827 -51.00 -12.06 -19.91
C HIS A 827 -52.13 -11.52 -19.01
N GLY A 828 -52.28 -10.20 -18.87
CA GLY A 828 -53.35 -9.56 -18.08
C GLY A 828 -54.44 -8.90 -18.94
N GLU A 829 -55.52 -8.41 -18.31
CA GLU A 829 -56.65 -7.81 -19.04
C GLU A 829 -56.53 -6.29 -19.25
N TYR A 830 -55.70 -5.59 -18.46
CA TYR A 830 -55.60 -4.13 -18.47
C TYR A 830 -54.15 -3.69 -18.57
N LEU A 831 -53.81 -3.01 -19.67
CA LEU A 831 -52.47 -2.51 -19.97
C LEU A 831 -52.48 -0.98 -20.02
N LEU A 832 -51.65 -0.36 -19.20
CA LEU A 832 -51.46 1.09 -19.23
C LEU A 832 -50.26 1.43 -20.13
N VAL A 833 -50.44 2.31 -21.10
CA VAL A 833 -49.37 2.74 -22.02
C VAL A 833 -49.03 4.20 -21.79
N VAL A 834 -47.76 4.49 -21.52
CA VAL A 834 -47.24 5.85 -21.29
C VAL A 834 -46.21 6.20 -22.35
N GLY A 835 -46.40 7.35 -23.00
CA GLY A 835 -45.48 7.90 -23.98
C GLY A 835 -45.93 7.70 -25.43
N GLY A 836 -45.24 8.43 -26.31
CA GLY A 836 -45.44 8.42 -27.76
C GLY A 836 -46.59 9.27 -28.29
N HIS A 837 -46.39 9.79 -29.51
CA HIS A 837 -47.28 10.75 -30.15
C HIS A 837 -48.63 10.16 -30.59
N THR A 838 -49.58 11.03 -30.91
CA THR A 838 -50.96 10.64 -31.27
C THR A 838 -51.04 9.65 -32.45
N GLN A 839 -50.11 9.73 -33.42
CA GLN A 839 -50.09 8.81 -34.58
C GLN A 839 -49.64 7.38 -34.21
N LEU A 840 -49.02 7.20 -33.04
CA LEU A 840 -48.50 5.94 -32.51
C LEU A 840 -49.61 5.19 -31.80
N ARG A 841 -50.34 5.95 -30.96
CA ARG A 841 -51.57 5.51 -30.31
C ARG A 841 -52.56 4.95 -31.32
N SER A 842 -52.84 5.68 -32.41
CA SER A 842 -53.82 5.25 -33.41
C SER A 842 -53.45 3.95 -34.13
N ARG A 843 -52.16 3.58 -34.15
CA ARG A 843 -51.65 2.38 -34.83
C ARG A 843 -51.44 1.20 -33.88
N MET A 844 -50.97 1.45 -32.65
CA MET A 844 -50.67 0.39 -31.68
C MET A 844 -51.89 -0.04 -30.86
N VAL A 845 -52.81 0.87 -30.53
CA VAL A 845 -54.00 0.54 -29.73
C VAL A 845 -54.83 -0.59 -30.38
N PRO A 846 -55.19 -0.54 -31.69
CA PRO A 846 -55.95 -1.61 -32.31
C PRO A 846 -55.26 -2.98 -32.25
N PHE A 847 -53.92 -2.99 -32.31
CA PHE A 847 -53.13 -4.21 -32.25
C PHE A 847 -53.06 -4.80 -30.84
N LEU A 848 -52.85 -3.95 -29.82
CA LEU A 848 -52.84 -4.36 -28.42
C LEU A 848 -54.24 -4.83 -27.98
N GLU A 849 -55.30 -4.16 -28.43
CA GLU A 849 -56.68 -4.58 -28.18
C GLU A 849 -57.03 -5.90 -28.88
N ALA A 850 -56.50 -6.15 -30.09
CA ALA A 850 -56.66 -7.42 -30.79
C ALA A 850 -56.02 -8.62 -30.05
N GLN A 851 -55.14 -8.38 -29.08
CA GLN A 851 -54.60 -9.40 -28.17
C GLN A 851 -55.49 -9.64 -26.95
N GLY A 852 -56.66 -9.01 -26.87
CA GLY A 852 -57.61 -9.11 -25.76
C GLY A 852 -57.37 -8.14 -24.62
N LEU A 853 -56.52 -7.13 -24.81
CA LEU A 853 -56.13 -6.15 -23.78
C LEU A 853 -57.04 -4.93 -23.78
N LYS A 854 -57.42 -4.42 -22.62
CA LYS A 854 -57.96 -3.05 -22.47
C LYS A 854 -56.80 -2.08 -22.29
N VAL A 855 -56.66 -1.13 -23.22
CA VAL A 855 -55.48 -0.25 -23.31
C VAL A 855 -55.85 1.18 -22.93
N ASP A 856 -55.26 1.70 -21.86
CA ASP A 856 -55.33 3.12 -21.50
C ASP A 856 -54.03 3.82 -21.94
N TRP A 857 -54.13 4.75 -22.90
CA TRP A 857 -52.98 5.43 -23.49
C TRP A 857 -52.83 6.88 -23.04
N PHE A 858 -51.64 7.23 -22.55
CA PHE A 858 -51.25 8.58 -22.17
C PHE A 858 -50.17 9.12 -23.13
N ASP A 859 -50.57 10.08 -23.97
CA ASP A 859 -49.74 10.70 -25.00
C ASP A 859 -48.77 11.74 -24.41
N SER A 860 -47.58 11.85 -25.00
CA SER A 860 -46.56 12.83 -24.66
C SER A 860 -46.86 14.26 -25.16
N ASP A 861 -47.70 14.39 -26.18
CA ASP A 861 -47.96 15.68 -26.86
C ASP A 861 -49.00 16.56 -26.13
N ALA A 862 -49.62 16.03 -25.07
CA ALA A 862 -50.62 16.77 -24.29
C ALA A 862 -49.93 17.81 -23.38
N ASN A 863 -49.63 18.97 -23.93
CA ASN A 863 -49.04 20.17 -23.31
C ASN A 863 -49.82 20.79 -22.12
N ALA A 864 -50.71 20.04 -21.44
CA ALA A 864 -51.52 20.56 -20.33
C ALA A 864 -51.48 19.64 -19.10
N ALA A 865 -50.69 20.09 -18.10
CA ALA A 865 -50.69 19.66 -16.70
C ALA A 865 -50.10 18.27 -16.37
N GLY A 866 -48.75 18.18 -16.33
CA GLY A 866 -48.03 16.99 -15.86
C GLY A 866 -48.50 16.45 -14.50
N ARG A 867 -48.92 17.30 -13.55
CA ARG A 867 -49.47 16.84 -12.26
C ARG A 867 -50.82 16.14 -12.36
N GLU A 868 -51.74 16.64 -13.19
CA GLU A 868 -53.06 16.04 -13.36
C GLU A 868 -52.98 14.77 -14.20
N VAL A 869 -52.08 14.74 -15.18
CA VAL A 869 -51.76 13.54 -15.96
C VAL A 869 -51.14 12.46 -15.06
N ILE A 870 -50.15 12.80 -14.21
CA ILE A 870 -49.59 11.86 -13.22
C ILE A 870 -50.67 11.33 -12.28
N ARG A 871 -51.56 12.20 -11.77
CA ARG A 871 -52.64 11.78 -10.86
C ARG A 871 -53.60 10.79 -11.53
N ARG A 872 -53.92 11.01 -12.81
CA ARG A 872 -54.75 10.09 -13.59
C ARG A 872 -54.03 8.77 -13.86
N ILE A 873 -52.75 8.82 -14.24
CA ILE A 873 -51.92 7.62 -14.42
C ILE A 873 -51.88 6.80 -13.13
N HIS A 874 -51.60 7.44 -11.99
CA HIS A 874 -51.55 6.80 -10.67
C HIS A 874 -52.88 6.10 -10.30
N SER A 875 -54.02 6.77 -10.49
CA SER A 875 -55.35 6.18 -10.24
C SER A 875 -55.69 4.97 -11.14
N ARG A 876 -55.07 4.89 -12.32
CA ARG A 876 -55.25 3.79 -13.28
C ARG A 876 -54.23 2.69 -13.06
N LEU A 877 -53.05 3.02 -12.53
CA LEU A 877 -51.98 2.10 -12.18
C LEU A 877 -52.44 1.07 -11.13
N GLU A 878 -53.23 1.50 -10.13
CA GLU A 878 -53.80 0.61 -9.10
C GLU A 878 -54.68 -0.51 -9.69
N ARG A 879 -55.22 -0.32 -10.90
CA ARG A 879 -56.09 -1.27 -11.60
C ARG A 879 -55.39 -1.94 -12.78
N ALA A 880 -54.15 -1.56 -13.08
CA ALA A 880 -53.41 -2.06 -14.21
C ALA A 880 -52.80 -3.42 -13.86
N HIS A 881 -52.94 -4.38 -14.77
CA HIS A 881 -52.26 -5.67 -14.67
C HIS A 881 -50.83 -5.60 -15.24
N GLY A 882 -50.49 -4.52 -15.93
CA GLY A 882 -49.17 -4.23 -16.48
C GLY A 882 -49.09 -2.83 -17.07
N MET A 883 -47.88 -2.35 -17.25
CA MET A 883 -47.58 -1.04 -17.84
C MET A 883 -46.56 -1.17 -18.96
N MET A 884 -46.76 -0.46 -20.07
CA MET A 884 -45.79 -0.33 -21.14
C MET A 884 -45.37 1.14 -21.30
N ILE A 885 -44.06 1.40 -21.28
CA ILE A 885 -43.51 2.72 -21.62
C ILE A 885 -42.97 2.65 -23.03
N ILE A 886 -43.44 3.54 -23.90
CA ILE A 886 -42.94 3.67 -25.27
C ILE A 886 -42.07 4.92 -25.36
N SER A 887 -40.77 4.72 -25.36
CA SER A 887 -39.77 5.80 -25.47
C SER A 887 -39.60 6.23 -26.92
N SER A 888 -40.62 6.83 -27.53
CA SER A 888 -40.52 7.29 -28.94
C SER A 888 -40.00 8.72 -29.10
N TYR A 889 -39.88 9.49 -28.01
CA TYR A 889 -39.31 10.83 -28.05
C TYR A 889 -38.50 11.09 -26.77
N VAL A 890 -37.34 11.70 -26.96
CA VAL A 890 -36.40 12.19 -25.94
C VAL A 890 -37.11 12.71 -24.68
N GLY A 891 -36.69 12.24 -23.49
CA GLY A 891 -36.95 12.89 -22.20
C GLY A 891 -38.43 13.05 -21.83
N HIS A 892 -39.09 11.97 -21.39
CA HIS A 892 -40.37 12.13 -20.69
C HIS A 892 -40.11 12.47 -19.21
N ASP A 893 -40.39 13.72 -18.82
CA ASP A 893 -40.49 14.17 -17.41
C ASP A 893 -41.43 13.30 -16.55
N LEU A 894 -42.23 12.41 -17.18
CA LEU A 894 -43.24 11.57 -16.56
C LEU A 894 -42.86 10.07 -16.46
N SER A 895 -41.95 9.56 -17.29
CA SER A 895 -41.75 8.10 -17.43
C SER A 895 -41.09 7.46 -16.23
N GLU A 896 -40.08 8.12 -15.64
CA GLU A 896 -39.37 7.58 -14.48
C GLU A 896 -40.16 7.67 -13.16
N PRO A 897 -40.82 8.79 -12.84
CA PRO A 897 -41.71 8.85 -11.67
C PRO A 897 -42.82 7.79 -11.73
N VAL A 898 -43.39 7.55 -12.92
CA VAL A 898 -44.45 6.56 -13.12
C VAL A 898 -43.92 5.12 -13.11
N ARG A 899 -42.72 4.88 -13.65
CA ARG A 899 -42.04 3.56 -13.57
C ARG A 899 -41.80 3.17 -12.13
N LEU A 900 -41.21 4.07 -11.34
CA LEU A 900 -40.94 3.83 -9.92
C LEU A 900 -42.22 3.52 -9.14
N GLU A 901 -43.30 4.25 -9.44
CA GLU A 901 -44.58 4.03 -8.79
C GLU A 901 -45.24 2.69 -9.18
N ALA A 902 -45.11 2.28 -10.44
CA ALA A 902 -45.56 0.96 -10.90
C ALA A 902 -44.79 -0.17 -10.23
N GLU A 903 -43.46 -0.01 -10.09
CA GLU A 903 -42.61 -0.96 -9.39
C GLU A 903 -42.97 -1.05 -7.90
N ASN A 904 -43.27 0.08 -7.25
CA ASN A 904 -43.73 0.09 -5.86
C ASN A 904 -45.07 -0.64 -5.67
N LEU A 905 -45.98 -0.53 -6.64
CA LEU A 905 -47.28 -1.22 -6.63
C LEU A 905 -47.20 -2.67 -7.15
N GLY A 906 -46.02 -3.16 -7.53
CA GLY A 906 -45.82 -4.52 -8.03
C GLY A 906 -46.39 -4.76 -9.44
N VAL A 907 -46.68 -3.70 -10.19
CA VAL A 907 -47.20 -3.76 -11.55
C VAL A 907 -46.03 -4.01 -12.51
N PRO A 908 -46.07 -5.06 -13.36
CA PRO A 908 -44.98 -5.35 -14.29
C PRO A 908 -44.83 -4.24 -15.34
N VAL A 909 -43.61 -3.70 -15.46
CA VAL A 909 -43.28 -2.62 -16.40
C VAL A 909 -42.50 -3.18 -17.59
N TYR A 910 -42.98 -2.88 -18.79
CA TYR A 910 -42.35 -3.20 -20.05
C TYR A 910 -41.82 -1.94 -20.71
N LEU A 911 -40.52 -1.93 -21.01
CA LEU A 911 -39.88 -0.85 -21.74
C LEU A 911 -39.77 -1.26 -23.21
N THR A 912 -40.53 -0.58 -24.08
CA THR A 912 -40.36 -0.74 -25.53
C THR A 912 -39.43 0.39 -25.99
N PRO A 913 -38.19 0.08 -26.40
CA PRO A 913 -37.27 1.08 -26.89
C PRO A 913 -37.83 1.67 -28.20
N GLY A 914 -38.09 2.98 -28.22
CA GLY A 914 -38.52 3.67 -29.43
C GLY A 914 -37.38 4.27 -30.24
N ARG A 915 -36.12 4.07 -29.88
CA ARG A 915 -34.95 4.37 -30.74
C ARG A 915 -33.75 3.48 -30.44
N ALA A 916 -32.80 3.51 -31.39
CA ALA A 916 -31.59 2.73 -31.42
C ALA A 916 -30.75 2.84 -30.15
N ARG A 917 -29.99 1.79 -29.82
CA ARG A 917 -28.93 1.84 -28.81
C ARG A 917 -27.82 2.82 -29.24
N GLY A 918 -28.10 4.11 -29.20
CA GLY A 918 -27.10 5.14 -28.96
C GLY A 918 -26.94 5.26 -27.46
N ILE A 919 -25.82 4.79 -26.94
CA ILE A 919 -25.42 4.89 -25.52
C ILE A 919 -25.38 6.37 -25.05
N THR A 920 -25.57 7.34 -25.94
CA THR A 920 -25.41 8.78 -25.72
C THR A 920 -26.67 9.50 -25.24
N GLY A 921 -27.88 9.16 -25.71
CA GLY A 921 -29.10 9.90 -25.36
C GLY A 921 -29.71 9.55 -24.00
N PHE A 922 -29.86 8.25 -23.72
CA PHE A 922 -30.47 7.78 -22.46
C PHE A 922 -29.57 8.05 -21.25
N LEU A 923 -28.25 7.87 -21.37
CA LEU A 923 -27.32 8.22 -20.29
C LEU A 923 -27.14 9.74 -20.12
N ARG A 924 -27.24 10.56 -21.19
CA ARG A 924 -27.32 12.04 -21.05
C ARG A 924 -28.59 12.45 -20.30
N ALA A 925 -29.76 11.91 -20.66
CA ALA A 925 -31.01 12.21 -19.96
C ALA A 925 -31.01 11.71 -18.50
N VAL A 926 -30.43 10.53 -18.22
CA VAL A 926 -30.29 10.02 -16.85
C VAL A 926 -29.28 10.84 -16.04
N ALA A 927 -28.20 11.34 -16.66
CA ALA A 927 -27.22 12.20 -15.99
C ALA A 927 -27.70 13.66 -15.79
N GLU A 928 -28.47 14.21 -16.73
CA GLU A 928 -29.02 15.58 -16.66
C GLU A 928 -30.16 15.71 -15.64
N PHE A 929 -31.02 14.69 -15.49
CA PHE A 929 -32.27 14.85 -14.73
C PHE A 929 -32.27 14.24 -13.32
N ALA A 930 -31.31 13.38 -12.97
CA ALA A 930 -31.31 12.65 -11.70
C ALA A 930 -31.15 13.52 -10.42
N PRO A 931 -30.39 14.64 -10.36
CA PRO A 931 -30.21 15.34 -9.09
C PRO A 931 -31.27 16.41 -8.77
N GLN A 932 -31.83 17.08 -9.79
CA GLN A 932 -32.65 18.28 -9.56
C GLN A 932 -34.15 17.99 -9.44
N LEU A 933 -34.70 17.04 -10.21
CA LEU A 933 -36.09 16.62 -10.05
C LEU A 933 -36.30 15.83 -8.75
N PHE A 934 -35.34 14.98 -8.34
CA PHE A 934 -35.40 14.31 -7.03
C PHE A 934 -35.44 15.30 -5.87
N LYS A 935 -34.66 16.39 -5.91
CA LYS A 935 -34.69 17.43 -4.86
C LYS A 935 -35.94 18.29 -4.87
N ARG A 936 -36.60 18.49 -6.03
CA ARG A 936 -37.87 19.25 -6.10
C ARG A 936 -39.09 18.39 -5.78
N ALA A 937 -39.08 17.11 -6.15
CA ALA A 937 -40.15 16.16 -5.81
C ALA A 937 -40.14 15.80 -4.32
N LEU A 938 -38.96 15.62 -3.70
CA LEU A 938 -38.84 15.34 -2.26
C LEU A 938 -39.02 16.57 -1.36
N ARG A 939 -39.00 17.80 -1.89
CA ARG A 939 -39.26 19.04 -1.13
C ARG A 939 -40.72 19.49 -1.19
N GLY A 940 -41.58 18.72 -1.84
CA GLY A 940 -43.02 18.98 -1.97
C GLY A 940 -43.89 17.91 -1.31
N GLY A 941 -43.42 17.33 -0.20
CA GLY A 941 -44.17 16.48 0.72
C GLY A 941 -43.93 16.94 2.15
#